data_AF-A0A0B5BG58-F1
#
_entry.id   AF-A0A0B5BG58-F1
#
_cell.length_a   1.000
_cell.length_b   1.000
_cell.length_c   1.000
_cell.angle_alpha   90.00
_cell.angle_beta   90.00
_cell.angle_gamma   90.00
#
_symmetry.space_group_name_H-M   'P 1'
#
loop_
_entity.id
_entity.type
_entity.pdbx_description
1 polymer ?
#
loop_
_entity_poly.entity_id
_entity_poly.type
_entity_poly.pdbx_seq_one_letter_code
_entity_poly.pdbx_strand_id
1 'polypeptide(L)'
;MFVLDTSLGSIEADEADVIEIHRSDAPLPAAPGKLAPRPCNAYVCVVRQNDVVRVYAVLEQVDRKKSFIYRPEPPPPARSPVDRLVKEASAFLAELGFTLREVSLKYGKAMREVVIRDIRVIRKPSSAPAMDEAVVGAEGEKPEEKPPPSAKASAAPVEEPAARVAALSAEAERLGTEKEDAEKRWAERQAGLAAEIERLGRERDEARRAAEVEGAALAAESKRLEAEVTRLTAEKQKAEQKAATRGEELRKEVERLTAERAAAEGAEAPDVARLRQEVARLKEELRSAVEAAVQSRERLAGEADRLRGELQQLETDVRADEEGGAQRIDAISAEIGRLTTSRQDNAKAAAARIAGLEAEATRLAAATAADESRLAADVAALQEIVSQRTAEREAARAAGVERLARLVAEAELATAERAAVERVISAKGGASAELLAQATADVSALKEEVERLAVTKGLAEQTAAARIAALQAEVEHLAAQKEGGAAAKQGEPRKPEQAPPPLPPAERRRSSTAEVVASTPVPSGTGKGAEAFETGWDEEVGTAVDALLNGGGEAEADPFAFMGGGSGFTSFGAPGPVEGDEAPASFHLDKSLDCIEYGVADEVVELHQTLNMVTISPEGHKPQSCGAYICALKRGAGFRVFVAWTLETDRKTLVYSPDTQPATADACAKAVRDAFAFVETVGFMMDAVSLPADPEKRARALAKVPALCRRG
;
A
#
# COMPACT_ATOMS: atom_id res chain seq x y z
N MET A 1 21.63 -30.59 19.32
CA MET A 1 21.97 -30.33 17.90
C MET A 1 22.00 -31.65 17.16
N PHE A 2 21.70 -31.71 15.87
CA PHE A 2 21.76 -32.96 15.09
C PHE A 2 23.14 -33.15 14.45
N VAL A 3 23.77 -34.32 14.69
CA VAL A 3 25.13 -34.64 14.26
C VAL A 3 25.10 -35.92 13.41
N LEU A 4 25.86 -35.92 12.31
CA LEU A 4 25.92 -37.02 11.35
C LEU A 4 26.58 -38.26 11.98
N ASP A 5 25.82 -39.34 12.10
CA ASP A 5 26.32 -40.64 12.53
C ASP A 5 26.80 -41.45 11.32
N THR A 6 28.11 -41.44 11.09
CA THR A 6 28.74 -42.17 9.98
C THR A 6 28.76 -43.68 10.17
N SER A 7 28.35 -44.22 11.32
CA SER A 7 28.23 -45.66 11.55
C SER A 7 26.90 -46.24 11.03
N LEU A 8 25.87 -45.40 10.83
CA LEU A 8 24.53 -45.83 10.44
C LEU A 8 24.28 -45.59 8.93
N GLY A 9 24.22 -46.67 8.15
CA GLY A 9 23.79 -46.64 6.75
C GLY A 9 22.26 -46.75 6.55
N SER A 10 21.55 -47.25 7.56
CA SER A 10 20.09 -47.39 7.64
C SER A 10 19.66 -47.46 9.11
N ILE A 11 18.40 -47.10 9.39
CA ILE A 11 17.79 -47.29 10.71
C ILE A 11 17.26 -48.72 10.78
N GLU A 12 17.78 -49.53 11.69
CA GLU A 12 17.28 -50.89 11.92
C GLU A 12 16.11 -50.86 12.92
N ALA A 13 14.92 -51.22 12.46
CA ALA A 13 13.71 -51.27 13.28
C ALA A 13 12.70 -52.27 12.69
N ASP A 14 11.95 -52.97 13.55
CA ASP A 14 10.79 -53.73 13.12
C ASP A 14 9.57 -52.80 12.92
N GLU A 15 8.63 -53.20 12.06
CA GLU A 15 7.45 -52.39 11.70
C GLU A 15 6.59 -52.00 12.90
N ALA A 16 6.62 -52.79 13.98
CA ALA A 16 5.92 -52.50 15.22
C ALA A 16 6.50 -51.25 15.93
N ASP A 17 7.83 -51.10 15.90
CA ASP A 17 8.60 -50.14 16.69
C ASP A 17 8.69 -48.74 16.06
N VAL A 18 8.36 -48.60 14.77
CA VAL A 18 8.34 -47.31 14.07
C VAL A 18 7.09 -46.52 14.48
N ILE A 19 7.24 -45.60 15.42
CA ILE A 19 6.13 -44.85 16.06
C ILE A 19 5.55 -43.81 15.10
N GLU A 20 6.42 -43.04 14.45
CA GLU A 20 6.06 -41.85 13.66
C GLU A 20 7.11 -41.63 12.56
N ILE A 21 6.69 -41.18 11.39
CA ILE A 21 7.58 -40.75 10.31
C ILE A 21 7.07 -39.43 9.72
N HIS A 22 7.97 -38.48 9.48
CA HIS A 22 7.72 -37.32 8.61
C HIS A 22 8.58 -37.45 7.35
N ARG A 23 8.07 -37.02 6.20
CA ARG A 23 8.73 -37.11 4.88
C ARG A 23 8.71 -35.74 4.20
N SER A 24 9.74 -35.40 3.42
CA SER A 24 9.76 -34.18 2.62
C SER A 24 8.82 -34.27 1.42
N ASP A 25 8.10 -33.18 1.14
CA ASP A 25 7.24 -33.08 -0.05
C ASP A 25 8.09 -33.08 -1.33
N ALA A 26 9.05 -32.14 -1.40
CA ALA A 26 10.10 -31.97 -2.42
C ALA A 26 11.37 -32.84 -2.20
N PRO A 27 12.08 -33.40 -3.22
CA PRO A 27 13.53 -33.62 -3.09
C PRO A 27 14.28 -32.30 -3.35
N LEU A 28 15.27 -31.96 -2.52
CA LEU A 28 16.00 -30.68 -2.59
C LEU A 28 17.53 -30.86 -2.60
N PRO A 29 18.30 -29.91 -3.19
CA PRO A 29 19.75 -30.02 -3.31
C PRO A 29 20.47 -29.76 -1.97
N ALA A 30 20.65 -30.81 -1.16
CA ALA A 30 21.34 -30.75 0.13
C ALA A 30 22.79 -31.26 0.04
N ALA A 31 23.68 -30.68 0.85
CA ALA A 31 25.09 -31.04 0.98
C ALA A 31 25.35 -31.75 2.33
N PRO A 32 25.10 -33.07 2.47
CA PRO A 32 25.32 -33.78 3.72
C PRO A 32 26.83 -33.87 4.04
N GLY A 33 27.28 -33.05 5.00
CA GLY A 33 28.68 -32.97 5.43
C GLY A 33 29.56 -32.21 4.43
N LYS A 34 30.72 -32.77 4.07
CA LYS A 34 31.69 -32.16 3.13
C LYS A 34 31.49 -32.59 1.68
N LEU A 35 30.28 -33.02 1.30
CA LEU A 35 29.96 -33.50 -0.04
C LEU A 35 29.32 -32.38 -0.88
N ALA A 36 29.51 -32.43 -2.20
CA ALA A 36 28.81 -31.53 -3.12
C ALA A 36 27.27 -31.70 -3.00
N PRO A 37 26.49 -30.62 -3.12
CA PRO A 37 25.04 -30.66 -2.99
C PRO A 37 24.41 -31.57 -4.05
N ARG A 38 23.41 -32.37 -3.63
CA ARG A 38 22.69 -33.34 -4.47
C ARG A 38 21.22 -33.41 -4.08
N PRO A 39 20.31 -33.76 -5.01
CA PRO A 39 18.90 -33.99 -4.68
C PRO A 39 18.78 -35.09 -3.61
N CYS A 40 18.29 -34.70 -2.44
CA CYS A 40 18.00 -35.58 -1.32
C CYS A 40 16.51 -35.53 -0.99
N ASN A 41 15.92 -36.66 -0.61
CA ASN A 41 14.72 -36.68 0.21
C ASN A 41 15.12 -36.45 1.67
N ALA A 42 14.27 -35.82 2.49
CA ALA A 42 14.46 -35.72 3.92
C ALA A 42 13.36 -36.48 4.69
N TYR A 43 13.75 -37.09 5.82
CA TYR A 43 12.85 -37.82 6.71
C TYR A 43 13.17 -37.53 8.17
N VAL A 44 12.14 -37.51 9.03
CA VAL A 44 12.29 -37.67 10.49
C VAL A 44 11.66 -39.00 10.87
N CYS A 45 12.41 -39.88 11.53
CA CYS A 45 11.95 -41.21 11.93
C CYS A 45 12.02 -41.36 13.45
N VAL A 46 10.90 -41.71 14.06
CA VAL A 46 10.78 -42.03 15.50
C VAL A 46 10.65 -43.53 15.65
N VAL A 47 11.64 -44.17 16.29
CA VAL A 47 11.68 -45.64 16.46
C VAL A 47 11.94 -46.02 17.91
N ARG A 48 11.36 -47.13 18.37
CA ARG A 48 11.66 -47.75 19.66
C ARG A 48 12.76 -48.79 19.49
N GLN A 49 13.89 -48.63 20.18
CA GLN A 49 14.99 -49.59 20.16
C GLN A 49 15.39 -49.92 21.59
N ASN A 50 15.27 -51.19 21.98
CA ASN A 50 15.54 -51.67 23.35
C ASN A 50 14.79 -50.86 24.42
N ASP A 51 13.48 -50.67 24.19
CA ASP A 51 12.54 -49.83 24.97
C ASP A 51 12.90 -48.33 25.10
N VAL A 52 13.95 -47.86 24.43
CA VAL A 52 14.30 -46.43 24.31
C VAL A 52 13.76 -45.87 23.00
N VAL A 53 12.94 -44.82 23.07
CA VAL A 53 12.51 -44.08 21.87
C VAL A 53 13.66 -43.19 21.37
N ARG A 54 13.97 -43.30 20.08
CA ARG A 54 15.03 -42.56 19.39
C ARG A 54 14.45 -41.81 18.20
N VAL A 55 14.91 -40.58 18.01
CA VAL A 55 14.53 -39.72 16.87
C VAL A 55 15.74 -39.51 15.99
N TYR A 56 15.57 -39.77 14.70
CA TYR A 56 16.60 -39.63 13.68
C TYR A 56 16.13 -38.66 12.59
N ALA A 57 17.00 -37.73 12.19
CA ALA A 57 16.82 -36.96 10.96
C ALA A 57 17.67 -37.61 9.85
N VAL A 58 17.12 -37.80 8.65
CA VAL A 58 17.78 -38.55 7.57
C VAL A 58 17.69 -37.82 6.25
N LEU A 59 18.81 -37.79 5.50
CA LEU A 59 18.86 -37.35 4.10
C LEU A 59 19.17 -38.56 3.19
N GLU A 60 18.30 -38.86 2.23
CA GLU A 60 18.50 -39.93 1.24
C GLU A 60 18.82 -39.34 -0.14
N GLN A 61 20.03 -39.58 -0.67
CA GLN A 61 20.38 -39.14 -2.03
C GLN A 61 19.66 -39.96 -3.10
N VAL A 62 18.82 -39.29 -3.89
CA VAL A 62 17.95 -39.89 -4.91
C VAL A 62 18.75 -40.71 -5.93
N ASP A 63 19.82 -40.13 -6.50
CA ASP A 63 20.65 -40.78 -7.54
C ASP A 63 21.38 -42.04 -7.04
N ARG A 64 21.72 -42.08 -5.74
CA ARG A 64 22.72 -43.01 -5.18
C ARG A 64 22.17 -44.00 -4.16
N LYS A 65 20.90 -43.86 -3.75
CA LYS A 65 20.28 -44.68 -2.68
C LYS A 65 21.13 -44.70 -1.40
N LYS A 66 21.83 -43.59 -1.12
CA LYS A 66 22.72 -43.45 0.04
C LYS A 66 22.07 -42.52 1.06
N SER A 67 21.87 -43.07 2.25
CA SER A 67 21.33 -42.37 3.41
C SER A 67 22.44 -41.72 4.23
N PHE A 68 22.13 -40.59 4.86
CA PHE A 68 22.95 -39.88 5.83
C PHE A 68 22.10 -39.65 7.07
N ILE A 69 22.38 -40.38 8.15
CA ILE A 69 21.57 -40.42 9.37
C ILE A 69 22.18 -39.49 10.41
N TYR A 70 21.37 -38.59 10.95
CA TYR A 70 21.74 -37.63 11.97
C TYR A 70 21.02 -37.97 13.27
N ARG A 71 21.76 -37.93 14.38
CA ARG A 71 21.26 -38.19 15.73
C ARG A 71 21.35 -36.92 16.59
N PRO A 72 20.46 -36.73 17.59
CA PRO A 72 20.61 -35.66 18.56
C PRO A 72 21.87 -35.89 19.42
N GLU A 73 22.68 -34.83 19.55
CA GLU A 73 23.81 -34.74 20.47
C GLU A 73 23.62 -33.55 21.44
N PRO A 74 23.79 -33.74 22.77
CA PRO A 74 23.99 -35.03 23.45
C PRO A 74 22.80 -35.97 23.29
N PRO A 75 22.98 -37.30 23.44
CA PRO A 75 21.89 -38.26 23.36
C PRO A 75 20.83 -37.95 24.44
N PRO A 76 19.53 -37.94 24.10
CA PRO A 76 18.49 -37.53 25.02
C PRO A 76 18.38 -38.49 26.21
N PRO A 77 18.20 -37.99 27.44
CA PRO A 77 17.86 -38.85 28.58
C PRO A 77 16.54 -39.60 28.29
N ALA A 78 16.42 -40.83 28.78
CA ALA A 78 15.35 -41.77 28.42
C ALA A 78 13.90 -41.36 28.80
N ARG A 79 13.70 -40.14 29.31
CA ARG A 79 12.39 -39.51 29.62
C ARG A 79 12.20 -38.16 28.91
N SER A 80 12.99 -37.85 27.88
CA SER A 80 12.77 -36.66 27.04
C SER A 80 11.42 -36.74 26.32
N PRO A 81 10.64 -35.65 26.27
CA PRO A 81 9.40 -35.61 25.48
C PRO A 81 9.74 -35.75 23.99
N VAL A 82 9.24 -36.81 23.35
CA VAL A 82 9.56 -37.20 21.97
C VAL A 82 9.21 -36.08 21.00
N ASP A 83 8.05 -35.44 21.18
CA ASP A 83 7.53 -34.33 20.39
C ASP A 83 8.52 -33.16 20.27
N ARG A 84 9.33 -32.93 21.32
CA ARG A 84 10.37 -31.89 21.31
C ARG A 84 11.52 -32.28 20.38
N LEU A 85 11.95 -33.54 20.42
CA LEU A 85 13.01 -34.06 19.55
C LEU A 85 12.55 -34.13 18.10
N VAL A 86 11.28 -34.44 17.85
CA VAL A 86 10.66 -34.37 16.51
C VAL A 86 10.67 -32.93 16.01
N LYS A 87 10.25 -31.95 16.82
CA LYS A 87 10.31 -30.51 16.46
C LYS A 87 11.74 -30.02 16.23
N GLU A 88 12.71 -30.41 17.05
CA GLU A 88 14.13 -30.08 16.85
C GLU A 88 14.70 -30.74 15.57
N ALA A 89 14.30 -31.97 15.24
CA ALA A 89 14.68 -32.64 14.00
C ALA A 89 14.06 -31.97 12.76
N SER A 90 12.79 -31.58 12.84
CA SER A 90 12.09 -30.87 11.77
C SER A 90 12.66 -29.47 11.55
N ALA A 91 13.00 -28.74 12.60
CA ALA A 91 13.68 -27.45 12.50
C ALA A 91 15.05 -27.57 11.83
N PHE A 92 15.87 -28.56 12.23
CA PHE A 92 17.15 -28.84 11.60
C PHE A 92 17.05 -29.16 10.08
N LEU A 93 15.99 -29.86 9.66
CA LEU A 93 15.75 -30.12 8.24
C LEU A 93 15.14 -28.92 7.49
N ALA A 94 14.36 -28.07 8.17
CA ALA A 94 13.87 -26.80 7.63
C ALA A 94 14.99 -25.76 7.45
N GLU A 95 16.00 -25.74 8.32
CA GLU A 95 17.25 -24.97 8.12
C GLU A 95 18.01 -25.40 6.84
N LEU A 96 17.85 -26.66 6.42
CA LEU A 96 18.34 -27.18 5.14
C LEU A 96 17.34 -27.02 3.98
N GLY A 97 16.23 -26.28 4.20
CA GLY A 97 15.23 -25.93 3.20
C GLY A 97 14.05 -26.91 3.06
N PHE A 98 14.00 -28.01 3.81
CA PHE A 98 12.97 -29.04 3.65
C PHE A 98 11.65 -28.71 4.38
N THR A 99 10.55 -28.70 3.63
CA THR A 99 9.19 -28.82 4.18
C THR A 99 8.86 -30.30 4.43
N LEU A 100 8.45 -30.63 5.65
CA LEU A 100 8.12 -31.99 6.07
C LEU A 100 6.63 -32.15 6.35
N ARG A 101 6.11 -33.36 6.08
CA ARG A 101 4.71 -33.76 6.30
C ARG A 101 4.65 -35.07 7.09
N GLU A 102 3.75 -35.17 8.07
CA GLU A 102 3.48 -36.43 8.81
C GLU A 102 3.00 -37.51 7.83
N VAL A 103 3.65 -38.67 7.85
CA VAL A 103 3.21 -39.87 7.14
C VAL A 103 2.34 -40.67 8.10
N SER A 104 1.02 -40.62 7.91
CA SER A 104 0.08 -41.41 8.71
C SER A 104 0.45 -42.89 8.69
N LEU A 105 0.79 -43.45 9.86
CA LEU A 105 1.00 -44.89 10.07
C LEU A 105 -0.27 -45.59 10.60
N LYS A 106 -1.42 -44.91 10.60
CA LYS A 106 -2.71 -45.35 11.15
C LYS A 106 -3.44 -46.35 10.23
N TYR A 107 -2.70 -47.32 9.69
CA TYR A 107 -3.21 -48.36 8.80
C TYR A 107 -3.08 -49.77 9.41
N GLY A 108 -3.84 -50.73 8.88
CA GLY A 108 -3.68 -52.14 9.22
C GLY A 108 -2.28 -52.67 8.86
N LYS A 109 -1.80 -53.70 9.58
CA LYS A 109 -0.40 -54.16 9.56
C LYS A 109 0.24 -54.22 8.17
N ALA A 110 -0.38 -54.93 7.22
CA ALA A 110 0.16 -55.11 5.87
C ALA A 110 0.34 -53.79 5.08
N MET A 111 -0.48 -52.77 5.34
CA MET A 111 -0.34 -51.45 4.71
C MET A 111 0.73 -50.60 5.42
N ARG A 112 0.85 -50.69 6.76
CA ARG A 112 1.96 -50.08 7.52
C ARG A 112 3.30 -50.69 7.09
N GLU A 113 3.34 -52.00 6.86
CA GLU A 113 4.48 -52.74 6.28
C GLU A 113 4.86 -52.22 4.88
N VAL A 114 3.89 -52.03 3.97
CA VAL A 114 4.16 -51.44 2.63
C VAL A 114 4.68 -50.00 2.73
N VAL A 115 4.08 -49.15 3.56
CA VAL A 115 4.51 -47.75 3.73
C VAL A 115 5.92 -47.65 4.32
N ILE A 116 6.26 -48.47 5.31
CA ILE A 116 7.61 -48.52 5.88
C ILE A 116 8.63 -49.07 4.87
N ARG A 117 8.24 -50.03 4.01
CA ARG A 117 9.11 -50.60 2.96
C ARG A 117 9.39 -49.66 1.79
N ASP A 118 8.52 -48.69 1.47
CA ASP A 118 8.83 -47.62 0.51
C ASP A 118 9.94 -46.70 1.05
N ILE A 119 10.00 -46.53 2.37
CA ILE A 119 10.90 -45.62 3.08
C ILE A 119 12.24 -46.33 3.35
N ARG A 120 13.04 -46.45 2.27
CA ARG A 120 14.33 -47.19 2.18
C ARG A 120 15.38 -46.89 3.26
N VAL A 121 15.22 -45.80 4.00
CA VAL A 121 16.09 -45.43 5.13
C VAL A 121 15.86 -46.33 6.36
N ILE A 122 14.69 -46.96 6.48
CA ILE A 122 14.37 -47.97 7.50
C ILE A 122 14.62 -49.37 6.90
N ARG A 123 15.22 -50.26 7.70
CA ARG A 123 15.37 -51.69 7.36
C ARG A 123 14.92 -52.55 8.52
N LYS A 124 14.24 -53.66 8.21
CA LYS A 124 13.98 -54.71 9.19
C LYS A 124 15.32 -55.32 9.64
N PRO A 125 15.55 -55.58 10.94
CA PRO A 125 16.75 -56.26 11.40
C PRO A 125 16.91 -57.61 10.71
N SER A 126 18.10 -57.84 10.12
CA SER A 126 18.39 -59.07 9.36
C SER A 126 18.64 -60.23 10.31
N SER A 127 17.67 -61.12 10.48
CA SER A 127 17.87 -62.41 11.14
C SER A 127 18.97 -63.20 10.42
N ALA A 128 20.15 -63.28 11.04
CA ALA A 128 21.29 -63.99 10.46
C ALA A 128 20.97 -65.49 10.28
N PRO A 129 21.39 -66.12 9.17
CA PRO A 129 21.26 -67.56 9.01
C PRO A 129 22.17 -68.27 10.01
N ALA A 130 21.63 -69.27 10.72
CA ALA A 130 22.46 -70.25 11.39
C ALA A 130 23.24 -71.05 10.35
N MET A 131 24.49 -71.41 10.63
CA MET A 131 25.25 -72.35 9.82
C MET A 131 25.08 -73.75 10.38
N ASP A 132 24.55 -74.66 9.57
CA ASP A 132 24.50 -76.10 9.87
C ASP A 132 25.87 -76.76 9.61
N GLU A 133 26.23 -77.73 10.44
CA GLU A 133 27.40 -78.59 10.23
C GLU A 133 27.07 -79.76 9.29
N ALA A 134 27.89 -79.99 8.26
CA ALA A 134 27.73 -81.11 7.33
C ALA A 134 29.05 -81.80 6.97
N VAL A 135 29.42 -82.75 7.84
CA VAL A 135 29.85 -84.12 7.50
C VAL A 135 30.11 -84.42 6.01
N VAL A 136 31.35 -84.79 5.69
CA VAL A 136 31.74 -85.60 4.51
C VAL A 136 32.84 -86.58 4.94
N GLY A 137 32.86 -87.79 4.38
CA GLY A 137 33.89 -88.81 4.63
C GLY A 137 33.99 -89.85 3.52
N ALA A 138 34.90 -90.82 3.69
CA ALA A 138 35.28 -91.92 2.78
C ALA A 138 36.08 -91.49 1.50
N GLU A 139 37.03 -92.27 0.95
CA GLU A 139 37.79 -93.46 1.40
C GLU A 139 39.03 -93.68 0.48
N GLY A 140 40.06 -94.46 0.87
CA GLY A 140 41.10 -94.96 -0.07
C GLY A 140 42.51 -95.24 0.51
N GLU A 141 43.17 -96.33 0.06
CA GLU A 141 44.52 -96.81 0.44
C GLU A 141 45.38 -97.14 -0.83
N LYS A 142 46.63 -97.70 -0.84
CA LYS A 142 47.54 -98.31 0.17
C LYS A 142 49.02 -98.25 -0.31
N PRO A 143 50.07 -98.40 0.55
CA PRO A 143 51.48 -98.15 0.16
C PRO A 143 52.42 -99.39 0.11
N GLU A 144 53.68 -99.15 -0.29
CA GLU A 144 54.92 -99.98 -0.11
C GLU A 144 55.04 -101.30 -0.94
N GLU A 145 56.20 -101.99 -1.13
CA GLU A 145 57.56 -101.95 -0.52
C GLU A 145 58.72 -102.37 -1.51
N LYS A 146 59.86 -102.96 -1.04
CA LYS A 146 61.09 -103.32 -1.81
C LYS A 146 61.67 -104.76 -1.48
N PRO A 147 62.56 -105.36 -2.32
CA PRO A 147 63.13 -106.76 -2.23
C PRO A 147 64.52 -106.82 -1.47
N PRO A 148 65.36 -107.93 -1.36
CA PRO A 148 65.50 -109.16 -2.20
C PRO A 148 65.69 -110.61 -1.55
N PRO A 149 66.87 -111.32 -1.42
CA PRO A 149 66.98 -112.75 -1.88
C PRO A 149 67.78 -113.81 -1.01
N SER A 150 67.89 -115.09 -1.47
CA SER A 150 69.11 -115.98 -1.52
C SER A 150 69.04 -117.46 -1.01
N ALA A 151 69.72 -118.40 -1.75
CA ALA A 151 70.58 -119.56 -1.30
C ALA A 151 70.24 -121.09 -1.57
N LYS A 152 71.11 -121.77 -2.37
CA LYS A 152 71.84 -123.11 -2.25
C LYS A 152 71.19 -124.42 -1.66
N ALA A 153 71.64 -125.69 -1.88
CA ALA A 153 72.47 -126.46 -2.87
C ALA A 153 72.59 -128.00 -2.49
N SER A 154 73.30 -128.86 -3.29
CA SER A 154 73.81 -130.27 -2.98
C SER A 154 72.81 -131.48 -2.99
N ALA A 155 73.14 -132.81 -3.10
CA ALA A 155 74.33 -133.66 -3.46
C ALA A 155 73.92 -135.15 -3.81
N ALA A 156 74.84 -136.17 -3.84
CA ALA A 156 74.59 -137.59 -4.28
C ALA A 156 75.26 -138.76 -3.43
N PRO A 157 75.98 -139.80 -4.00
CA PRO A 157 75.67 -141.26 -4.12
C PRO A 157 76.51 -142.22 -3.20
N VAL A 158 76.68 -143.56 -3.47
CA VAL A 158 77.87 -144.46 -3.13
C VAL A 158 77.72 -146.03 -3.32
N GLU A 159 78.79 -146.72 -3.83
CA GLU A 159 79.43 -148.11 -3.65
C GLU A 159 78.61 -149.45 -3.46
N GLU A 160 79.07 -150.74 -3.54
CA GLU A 160 80.27 -151.56 -4.01
C GLU A 160 79.88 -153.11 -4.13
N PRO A 161 80.75 -154.08 -4.58
CA PRO A 161 80.40 -155.46 -5.02
C PRO A 161 81.09 -156.68 -4.31
N ALA A 162 80.77 -157.94 -4.70
CA ALA A 162 81.71 -159.09 -4.89
C ALA A 162 81.02 -160.47 -5.18
N ALA A 163 81.34 -161.17 -6.30
CA ALA A 163 81.23 -162.66 -6.49
C ALA A 163 81.59 -163.17 -7.92
N ARG A 164 82.83 -163.00 -8.41
CA ARG A 164 83.33 -163.70 -9.63
C ARG A 164 83.88 -165.09 -9.19
N VAL A 165 83.81 -166.18 -9.94
CA VAL A 165 84.14 -166.37 -11.37
C VAL A 165 83.17 -167.28 -12.13
N ALA A 166 82.37 -168.13 -11.46
CA ALA A 166 81.48 -169.08 -12.14
C ALA A 166 80.27 -168.44 -12.84
N ALA A 167 79.90 -167.21 -12.48
CA ALA A 167 78.86 -166.46 -13.19
C ALA A 167 79.27 -166.06 -14.62
N LEU A 168 80.57 -165.90 -14.89
CA LEU A 168 81.10 -165.14 -16.03
C LEU A 168 80.69 -165.68 -17.43
N SER A 169 80.30 -166.95 -17.58
CA SER A 169 79.82 -167.46 -18.88
C SER A 169 78.33 -167.19 -19.14
N ALA A 170 77.47 -167.31 -18.12
CA ALA A 170 76.07 -166.90 -18.21
C ALA A 170 75.94 -165.36 -18.21
N GLU A 171 76.86 -164.68 -17.50
CA GLU A 171 77.05 -163.23 -17.54
C GLU A 171 77.51 -162.77 -18.92
N ALA A 172 78.31 -163.55 -19.68
CA ALA A 172 78.72 -163.19 -21.04
C ALA A 172 77.55 -163.18 -22.05
N GLU A 173 76.65 -164.16 -22.04
CA GLU A 173 75.47 -164.16 -22.90
C GLU A 173 74.46 -163.07 -22.48
N ARG A 174 74.27 -162.87 -21.17
CA ARG A 174 73.51 -161.73 -20.64
C ARG A 174 74.08 -160.41 -21.11
N LEU A 175 75.39 -160.18 -20.93
CA LEU A 175 76.09 -158.99 -21.39
C LEU A 175 76.01 -158.80 -22.91
N GLY A 176 75.87 -159.87 -23.69
CA GLY A 176 75.52 -159.78 -25.12
C GLY A 176 74.17 -159.09 -25.32
N THR A 177 73.10 -159.66 -24.74
CA THR A 177 71.74 -159.09 -24.84
C THR A 177 71.61 -157.71 -24.17
N GLU A 178 72.25 -157.50 -23.02
CA GLU A 178 72.27 -156.22 -22.31
C GLU A 178 73.09 -155.17 -23.06
N LYS A 179 74.11 -155.57 -23.84
CA LYS A 179 74.83 -154.67 -24.73
C LYS A 179 73.96 -154.27 -25.92
N GLU A 180 73.26 -155.20 -26.57
CA GLU A 180 72.33 -154.86 -27.66
C GLU A 180 71.20 -153.95 -27.17
N ASP A 181 70.63 -154.23 -26.00
CA ASP A 181 69.63 -153.37 -25.37
C ASP A 181 70.22 -152.03 -24.90
N ALA A 182 71.49 -151.99 -24.44
CA ALA A 182 72.16 -150.75 -24.07
C ALA A 182 72.50 -149.88 -25.29
N GLU A 183 72.97 -150.48 -26.40
CA GLU A 183 73.23 -149.80 -27.66
C GLU A 183 71.92 -149.30 -28.29
N LYS A 184 70.84 -150.08 -28.23
CA LYS A 184 69.50 -149.64 -28.63
C LYS A 184 68.99 -148.49 -27.76
N ARG A 185 69.02 -148.62 -26.44
CA ARG A 185 68.65 -147.53 -25.49
C ARG A 185 69.59 -146.33 -25.60
N TRP A 186 70.82 -146.49 -26.10
CA TRP A 186 71.74 -145.39 -26.37
C TRP A 186 71.36 -144.70 -27.69
N ALA A 187 71.07 -145.44 -28.76
CA ALA A 187 70.56 -144.90 -30.01
C ALA A 187 69.21 -144.17 -29.84
N GLU A 188 68.29 -144.74 -29.05
CA GLU A 188 67.02 -144.09 -28.68
C GLU A 188 67.24 -142.80 -27.87
N ARG A 189 68.22 -142.76 -26.96
CA ARG A 189 68.61 -141.54 -26.25
C ARG A 189 69.32 -140.52 -27.13
N GLN A 190 70.16 -140.94 -28.09
CA GLN A 190 70.76 -140.05 -29.09
C GLN A 190 69.69 -139.45 -30.01
N ALA A 191 68.72 -140.25 -30.48
CA ALA A 191 67.59 -139.78 -31.27
C ALA A 191 66.69 -138.81 -30.48
N GLY A 192 66.41 -139.13 -29.20
CA GLY A 192 65.66 -138.24 -28.30
C GLY A 192 66.38 -136.91 -28.05
N LEU A 193 67.69 -136.94 -27.81
CA LEU A 193 68.50 -135.73 -27.66
C LEU A 193 68.60 -134.92 -28.95
N ALA A 194 68.70 -135.57 -30.12
CA ALA A 194 68.68 -134.89 -31.42
C ALA A 194 67.32 -134.20 -31.67
N ALA A 195 66.20 -134.86 -31.36
CA ALA A 195 64.87 -134.26 -31.45
C ALA A 195 64.67 -133.10 -30.45
N GLU A 196 65.23 -133.21 -29.23
CA GLU A 196 65.22 -132.13 -28.24
C GLU A 196 66.05 -130.92 -28.72
N ILE A 197 67.24 -131.16 -29.29
CA ILE A 197 68.09 -130.12 -29.89
C ILE A 197 67.38 -129.44 -31.07
N GLU A 198 66.65 -130.18 -31.91
CA GLU A 198 65.80 -129.58 -32.94
C GLU A 198 64.63 -128.76 -32.38
N ARG A 199 63.97 -129.23 -31.29
CA ARG A 199 62.86 -128.50 -30.68
C ARG A 199 63.35 -127.19 -30.05
N LEU A 200 64.42 -127.26 -29.24
CA LEU A 200 65.08 -126.10 -28.65
C LEU A 200 65.66 -125.15 -29.72
N GLY A 201 66.15 -125.69 -30.85
CA GLY A 201 66.59 -124.91 -32.00
C GLY A 201 65.43 -124.12 -32.64
N ARG A 202 64.27 -124.75 -32.83
CA ARG A 202 63.04 -124.10 -33.33
C ARG A 202 62.52 -123.06 -32.33
N GLU A 203 62.38 -123.41 -31.06
CA GLU A 203 61.95 -122.50 -29.98
C GLU A 203 62.86 -121.26 -29.89
N ARG A 204 64.18 -121.43 -29.98
CA ARG A 204 65.14 -120.32 -30.00
C ARG A 204 64.97 -119.44 -31.24
N ASP A 205 64.78 -120.02 -32.41
CA ASP A 205 64.66 -119.26 -33.66
C ASP A 205 63.29 -118.58 -33.80
N GLU A 206 62.25 -119.14 -33.19
CA GLU A 206 60.93 -118.51 -33.02
C GLU A 206 60.97 -117.36 -32.00
N ALA A 207 61.57 -117.58 -30.82
CA ALA A 207 61.79 -116.52 -29.83
C ALA A 207 62.66 -115.38 -30.38
N ARG A 208 63.68 -115.70 -31.21
CA ARG A 208 64.49 -114.70 -31.91
C ARG A 208 63.65 -113.88 -32.90
N ARG A 209 62.80 -114.52 -33.71
CA ARG A 209 61.90 -113.81 -34.63
C ARG A 209 60.91 -112.92 -33.88
N ALA A 210 60.37 -113.39 -32.75
CA ALA A 210 59.50 -112.59 -31.89
C ALA A 210 60.22 -111.34 -31.38
N ALA A 211 61.43 -111.49 -30.83
CA ALA A 211 62.25 -110.36 -30.37
C ALA A 211 62.67 -109.41 -31.51
N GLU A 212 62.92 -109.91 -32.73
CA GLU A 212 63.19 -109.07 -33.91
C GLU A 212 61.94 -108.28 -34.35
N VAL A 213 60.74 -108.84 -34.21
CA VAL A 213 59.45 -108.15 -34.48
C VAL A 213 59.13 -107.12 -33.39
N GLU A 214 59.29 -107.46 -32.10
CA GLU A 214 59.10 -106.53 -30.98
C GLU A 214 60.11 -105.37 -31.05
N GLY A 215 61.38 -105.65 -31.33
CA GLY A 215 62.40 -104.64 -31.55
C GLY A 215 62.08 -103.70 -32.73
N ALA A 216 61.53 -104.24 -33.83
CA ALA A 216 61.07 -103.43 -34.95
C ALA A 216 59.84 -102.56 -34.58
N ALA A 217 58.91 -103.08 -33.78
CA ALA A 217 57.75 -102.33 -33.30
C ALA A 217 58.15 -101.17 -32.38
N LEU A 218 59.00 -101.43 -31.38
CA LEU A 218 59.51 -100.41 -30.46
C LEU A 218 60.36 -99.35 -31.18
N ALA A 219 61.13 -99.75 -32.20
CA ALA A 219 61.86 -98.80 -33.05
C ALA A 219 60.94 -97.92 -33.92
N ALA A 220 59.78 -98.43 -34.35
CA ALA A 220 58.78 -97.65 -35.08
C ALA A 220 58.02 -96.69 -34.15
N GLU A 221 57.68 -97.12 -32.93
CA GLU A 221 57.05 -96.29 -31.91
C GLU A 221 58.00 -95.16 -31.45
N SER A 222 59.29 -95.48 -31.23
CA SER A 222 60.30 -94.48 -30.87
C SER A 222 60.41 -93.37 -31.91
N LYS A 223 60.49 -93.72 -33.21
CA LYS A 223 60.49 -92.76 -34.33
C LYS A 223 59.20 -91.94 -34.42
N ARG A 224 58.04 -92.53 -34.08
CA ARG A 224 56.77 -91.81 -34.00
C ARG A 224 56.78 -90.79 -32.87
N LEU A 225 57.29 -91.15 -31.69
CA LEU A 225 57.40 -90.24 -30.54
C LEU A 225 58.43 -89.12 -30.80
N GLU A 226 59.55 -89.41 -31.48
CA GLU A 226 60.50 -88.38 -31.96
C GLU A 226 59.84 -87.39 -32.95
N ALA A 227 59.03 -87.89 -33.89
CA ALA A 227 58.26 -87.06 -34.81
C ALA A 227 57.17 -86.23 -34.08
N GLU A 228 56.55 -86.77 -33.03
CA GLU A 228 55.57 -86.07 -32.19
C GLU A 228 56.23 -84.98 -31.32
N VAL A 229 57.37 -85.26 -30.70
CA VAL A 229 58.14 -84.28 -29.91
C VAL A 229 58.67 -83.15 -30.80
N THR A 230 59.18 -83.45 -32.00
CA THR A 230 59.62 -82.41 -32.95
C THR A 230 58.47 -81.57 -33.50
N ARG A 231 57.28 -82.17 -33.71
CA ARG A 231 56.05 -81.42 -34.00
C ARG A 231 55.65 -80.48 -32.84
N LEU A 232 55.51 -81.01 -31.63
CA LEU A 232 55.01 -80.26 -30.46
C LEU A 232 55.98 -79.15 -30.04
N THR A 233 57.30 -79.36 -30.17
CA THR A 233 58.28 -78.29 -29.94
C THR A 233 58.21 -77.18 -30.99
N ALA A 234 57.99 -77.50 -32.27
CA ALA A 234 57.77 -76.50 -33.32
C ALA A 234 56.43 -75.76 -33.17
N GLU A 235 55.36 -76.44 -32.72
CA GLU A 235 54.08 -75.82 -32.40
C GLU A 235 54.18 -74.89 -31.19
N LYS A 236 54.88 -75.32 -30.12
CA LYS A 236 55.20 -74.50 -28.95
C LYS A 236 55.98 -73.23 -29.34
N GLN A 237 57.06 -73.35 -30.11
CA GLN A 237 57.85 -72.20 -30.56
C GLN A 237 57.00 -71.20 -31.37
N LYS A 238 56.11 -71.69 -32.25
CA LYS A 238 55.15 -70.83 -32.99
C LYS A 238 54.15 -70.14 -32.07
N ALA A 239 53.70 -70.79 -31.00
CA ALA A 239 52.83 -70.18 -29.99
C ALA A 239 53.57 -69.11 -29.17
N GLU A 240 54.81 -69.38 -28.75
CA GLU A 240 55.67 -68.43 -28.02
C GLU A 240 56.00 -67.19 -28.88
N GLN A 241 56.30 -67.37 -30.17
CA GLN A 241 56.49 -66.25 -31.11
C GLN A 241 55.22 -65.40 -31.29
N LYS A 242 54.03 -66.01 -31.35
CA LYS A 242 52.73 -65.30 -31.40
C LYS A 242 52.41 -64.58 -30.08
N ALA A 243 52.80 -65.14 -28.94
CA ALA A 243 52.64 -64.50 -27.64
C ALA A 243 53.60 -63.30 -27.49
N ALA A 244 54.85 -63.42 -27.94
CA ALA A 244 55.84 -62.35 -27.90
C ALA A 244 55.43 -61.16 -28.78
N THR A 245 55.07 -61.41 -30.05
CA THR A 245 54.61 -60.37 -30.99
C THR A 245 53.38 -59.63 -30.47
N ARG A 246 52.34 -60.35 -30.04
CA ARG A 246 51.16 -59.73 -29.41
C ARG A 246 51.48 -58.99 -28.12
N GLY A 247 52.48 -59.45 -27.36
CA GLY A 247 52.98 -58.76 -26.17
C GLY A 247 53.67 -57.44 -26.50
N GLU A 248 54.41 -57.35 -27.60
CA GLU A 248 54.98 -56.10 -28.09
C GLU A 248 53.91 -55.14 -28.65
N GLU A 249 52.93 -55.64 -29.39
CA GLU A 249 51.79 -54.84 -29.89
C GLU A 249 51.04 -54.19 -28.72
N LEU A 250 50.71 -54.96 -27.68
CA LEU A 250 50.04 -54.44 -26.49
C LEU A 250 50.89 -53.45 -25.70
N ARG A 251 52.23 -53.63 -25.64
CA ARG A 251 53.14 -52.63 -25.03
C ARG A 251 53.13 -51.32 -25.81
N LYS A 252 53.26 -51.37 -27.13
CA LYS A 252 53.23 -50.19 -28.02
C LYS A 252 51.90 -49.44 -27.90
N GLU A 253 50.77 -50.14 -27.77
CA GLU A 253 49.46 -49.51 -27.58
C GLU A 253 49.30 -48.90 -26.17
N VAL A 254 49.84 -49.52 -25.12
CA VAL A 254 49.88 -48.93 -23.77
C VAL A 254 50.78 -47.68 -23.74
N GLU A 255 51.93 -47.69 -24.41
CA GLU A 255 52.79 -46.52 -24.58
C GLU A 255 52.08 -45.41 -25.36
N ARG A 256 51.37 -45.75 -26.44
CA ARG A 256 50.55 -44.81 -27.23
C ARG A 256 49.45 -44.16 -26.39
N LEU A 257 48.68 -44.96 -25.65
CA LEU A 257 47.58 -44.47 -24.80
C LEU A 257 48.06 -43.67 -23.59
N THR A 258 49.21 -44.00 -23.00
CA THR A 258 49.79 -43.18 -21.92
C THR A 258 50.34 -41.86 -22.42
N ALA A 259 50.94 -41.82 -23.62
CA ALA A 259 51.33 -40.57 -24.27
C ALA A 259 50.12 -39.70 -24.68
N GLU A 260 49.07 -40.30 -25.25
CA GLU A 260 47.82 -39.62 -25.60
C GLU A 260 47.13 -39.02 -24.36
N ARG A 261 47.07 -39.77 -23.26
CA ARG A 261 46.57 -39.27 -21.97
C ARG A 261 47.41 -38.12 -21.43
N ALA A 262 48.74 -38.24 -21.45
CA ALA A 262 49.63 -37.18 -20.97
C ALA A 262 49.53 -35.89 -21.83
N ALA A 263 49.30 -36.03 -23.13
CA ALA A 263 49.02 -34.90 -24.02
C ALA A 263 47.67 -34.23 -23.69
N ALA A 264 46.61 -35.01 -23.41
CA ALA A 264 45.31 -34.49 -22.99
C ALA A 264 45.38 -33.77 -21.63
N GLU A 265 46.00 -34.38 -20.61
CA GLU A 265 46.21 -33.77 -19.29
C GLU A 265 47.05 -32.48 -19.38
N GLY A 266 48.04 -32.45 -20.29
CA GLY A 266 48.82 -31.26 -20.60
C GLY A 266 48.04 -30.16 -21.34
N ALA A 267 47.05 -30.53 -22.16
CA ALA A 267 46.19 -29.59 -22.89
C ALA A 267 45.09 -28.98 -22.02
N GLU A 268 44.53 -29.73 -21.07
CA GLU A 268 43.51 -29.22 -20.13
C GLU A 268 44.12 -28.32 -19.03
N ALA A 269 45.37 -28.56 -18.64
CA ALA A 269 46.06 -27.78 -17.60
C ALA A 269 46.03 -26.25 -17.78
N PRO A 270 46.35 -25.65 -18.96
CA PRO A 270 46.27 -24.20 -19.16
C PRO A 270 44.85 -23.64 -19.07
N ASP A 271 43.83 -24.35 -19.58
CA ASP A 271 42.43 -23.89 -19.48
C ASP A 271 41.91 -23.97 -18.04
N VAL A 272 42.27 -25.02 -17.29
CA VAL A 272 42.00 -25.10 -15.85
C VAL A 272 42.70 -23.97 -15.08
N ALA A 273 43.92 -23.58 -15.46
CA ALA A 273 44.62 -22.45 -14.87
C ALA A 273 43.94 -21.11 -15.20
N ARG A 274 43.55 -20.90 -16.47
CA ARG A 274 42.82 -19.71 -16.94
C ARG A 274 41.47 -19.56 -16.22
N LEU A 275 40.68 -20.63 -16.14
CA LEU A 275 39.37 -20.60 -15.45
C LEU A 275 39.53 -20.32 -13.95
N ARG A 276 40.59 -20.82 -13.30
CA ARG A 276 40.91 -20.47 -11.90
C ARG A 276 41.27 -18.98 -11.75
N GLN A 277 42.03 -18.41 -12.69
CA GLN A 277 42.35 -16.98 -12.71
C GLN A 277 41.11 -16.12 -12.95
N GLU A 278 40.22 -16.52 -13.85
CA GLU A 278 38.96 -15.82 -14.12
C GLU A 278 37.99 -15.88 -12.94
N VAL A 279 37.86 -17.04 -12.27
CA VAL A 279 37.11 -17.19 -11.01
C VAL A 279 37.71 -16.35 -9.88
N ALA A 280 39.03 -16.15 -9.84
CA ALA A 280 39.65 -15.23 -8.88
C ALA A 280 39.33 -13.76 -9.23
N ARG A 281 39.43 -13.36 -10.50
CA ARG A 281 39.11 -12.02 -10.98
C ARG A 281 37.65 -11.63 -10.68
N LEU A 282 36.71 -12.52 -11.04
CA LEU A 282 35.26 -12.32 -10.84
C LEU A 282 34.88 -12.26 -9.34
N LYS A 283 35.62 -12.93 -8.46
CA LYS A 283 35.41 -12.83 -7.00
C LYS A 283 35.83 -11.46 -6.45
N GLU A 284 36.93 -10.89 -6.93
CA GLU A 284 37.38 -9.56 -6.51
C GLU A 284 36.52 -8.45 -7.13
N GLU A 285 36.08 -8.61 -8.39
CA GLU A 285 35.07 -7.75 -9.03
C GLU A 285 33.75 -7.75 -8.24
N LEU A 286 33.25 -8.93 -7.86
CA LEU A 286 32.05 -9.07 -7.03
C LEU A 286 32.23 -8.43 -5.64
N ARG A 287 33.39 -8.63 -5.02
CA ARG A 287 33.72 -8.01 -3.72
C ARG A 287 33.70 -6.49 -3.81
N SER A 288 34.42 -5.92 -4.77
CA SER A 288 34.49 -4.47 -4.98
C SER A 288 33.11 -3.87 -5.28
N ALA A 289 32.29 -4.56 -6.08
CA ALA A 289 30.92 -4.14 -6.36
C ALA A 289 30.01 -4.17 -5.10
N VAL A 290 30.17 -5.17 -4.23
CA VAL A 290 29.44 -5.24 -2.94
C VAL A 290 29.90 -4.14 -1.98
N GLU A 291 31.20 -3.90 -1.85
CA GLU A 291 31.73 -2.83 -0.98
C GLU A 291 31.28 -1.44 -1.46
N ALA A 292 31.25 -1.19 -2.78
CA ALA A 292 30.70 0.03 -3.36
C ALA A 292 29.18 0.16 -3.17
N ALA A 293 28.42 -0.94 -3.25
CA ALA A 293 26.98 -0.95 -3.00
C ALA A 293 26.64 -0.70 -1.52
N VAL A 294 27.47 -1.16 -0.58
CA VAL A 294 27.32 -0.84 0.84
C VAL A 294 27.56 0.65 1.08
N GLN A 295 28.64 1.22 0.54
CA GLN A 295 28.93 2.66 0.68
C GLN A 295 27.83 3.55 0.08
N SER A 296 27.24 3.17 -1.07
CA SER A 296 26.13 3.92 -1.67
C SER A 296 24.86 3.84 -0.81
N ARG A 297 24.58 2.69 -0.19
CA ARG A 297 23.47 2.51 0.76
C ARG A 297 23.68 3.31 2.06
N GLU A 298 24.89 3.32 2.61
CA GLU A 298 25.22 4.12 3.81
C GLU A 298 25.06 5.61 3.54
N ARG A 299 25.53 6.09 2.37
CA ARG A 299 25.30 7.47 1.94
C ARG A 299 23.82 7.81 1.82
N LEU A 300 23.03 6.98 1.14
CA LEU A 300 21.58 7.20 0.97
C LEU A 300 20.82 7.13 2.31
N ALA A 301 21.28 6.31 3.26
CA ALA A 301 20.74 6.30 4.62
C ALA A 301 21.01 7.63 5.35
N GLY A 302 22.25 8.15 5.29
CA GLY A 302 22.59 9.45 5.86
C GLY A 302 21.84 10.63 5.22
N GLU A 303 21.64 10.59 3.90
CA GLU A 303 20.80 11.58 3.19
C GLU A 303 19.32 11.47 3.62
N ALA A 304 18.79 10.25 3.84
CA ALA A 304 17.42 10.05 4.33
C ALA A 304 17.23 10.47 5.81
N ASP A 305 18.19 10.19 6.69
CA ASP A 305 18.14 10.61 8.10
C ASP A 305 18.28 12.13 8.24
N ARG A 306 19.09 12.77 7.38
CA ARG A 306 19.11 14.24 7.27
C ARG A 306 17.73 14.80 6.87
N LEU A 307 17.12 14.25 5.82
CA LEU A 307 15.81 14.72 5.35
C LEU A 307 14.69 14.51 6.39
N ARG A 308 14.78 13.44 7.21
CA ARG A 308 13.89 13.25 8.38
C ARG A 308 14.06 14.36 9.41
N GLY A 309 15.30 14.77 9.71
CA GLY A 309 15.57 15.88 10.62
C GLY A 309 15.06 17.22 10.08
N GLU A 310 15.26 17.49 8.79
CA GLU A 310 14.74 18.70 8.13
C GLU A 310 13.20 18.72 8.12
N LEU A 311 12.53 17.58 7.91
CA LEU A 311 11.07 17.46 8.04
C LEU A 311 10.58 17.69 9.47
N GLN A 312 11.21 17.06 10.48
CA GLN A 312 10.83 17.25 11.88
C GLN A 312 10.99 18.70 12.34
N GLN A 313 12.01 19.41 11.84
CA GLN A 313 12.17 20.83 12.13
C GLN A 313 11.07 21.68 11.46
N LEU A 314 10.74 21.40 10.19
CA LEU A 314 9.62 22.06 9.51
C LEU A 314 8.27 21.80 10.20
N GLU A 315 8.03 20.60 10.72
CA GLU A 315 6.84 20.28 11.53
C GLU A 315 6.79 21.13 12.81
N THR A 316 7.92 21.34 13.49
CA THR A 316 7.96 22.22 14.68
C THR A 316 7.81 23.71 14.33
N ASP A 317 8.37 24.16 13.21
CA ASP A 317 8.30 25.56 12.77
C ASP A 317 6.86 25.91 12.32
N VAL A 318 6.22 25.06 11.51
CA VAL A 318 4.80 25.21 11.12
C VAL A 318 3.90 25.26 12.34
N ARG A 319 4.09 24.35 13.30
CA ARG A 319 3.33 24.35 14.55
C ARG A 319 3.52 25.63 15.36
N ALA A 320 4.73 26.19 15.42
CA ALA A 320 4.99 27.44 16.11
C ALA A 320 4.29 28.63 15.42
N ASP A 321 4.24 28.64 14.08
CA ASP A 321 3.49 29.65 13.32
C ASP A 321 1.96 29.49 13.41
N GLU A 322 1.44 28.26 13.55
CA GLU A 322 0.04 27.98 13.85
C GLU A 322 -0.35 28.44 15.26
N GLU A 323 0.43 28.08 16.29
CA GLU A 323 0.21 28.53 17.68
C GLU A 323 0.33 30.06 17.79
N GLY A 324 1.28 30.68 17.09
CA GLY A 324 1.41 32.13 16.97
C GLY A 324 0.29 32.78 16.12
N GLY A 325 -0.27 32.06 15.15
CA GLY A 325 -1.42 32.47 14.35
C GLY A 325 -2.70 32.52 15.16
N ALA A 326 -2.98 31.47 15.93
CA ALA A 326 -4.11 31.40 16.86
C ALA A 326 -4.07 32.57 17.88
N GLN A 327 -2.92 32.81 18.51
CA GLN A 327 -2.73 33.93 19.44
C GLN A 327 -3.02 35.31 18.81
N ARG A 328 -2.70 35.50 17.53
CA ARG A 328 -3.05 36.73 16.78
C ARG A 328 -4.55 36.83 16.53
N ILE A 329 -5.21 35.73 16.17
CA ILE A 329 -6.67 35.67 15.96
C ILE A 329 -7.44 35.95 17.26
N ASP A 330 -7.01 35.36 18.38
CA ASP A 330 -7.60 35.61 19.70
C ASP A 330 -7.44 37.08 20.13
N ALA A 331 -6.26 37.65 19.95
CA ALA A 331 -5.99 39.05 20.27
C ALA A 331 -6.85 40.02 19.43
N ILE A 332 -7.00 39.76 18.13
CA ILE A 332 -7.87 40.53 17.23
C ILE A 332 -9.34 40.37 17.61
N SER A 333 -9.78 39.15 17.93
CA SER A 333 -11.17 38.87 18.35
C SER A 333 -11.51 39.58 19.67
N ALA A 334 -10.57 39.61 20.62
CA ALA A 334 -10.71 40.35 21.87
C ALA A 334 -10.70 41.88 21.67
N GLU A 335 -10.04 42.40 20.64
CA GLU A 335 -10.12 43.81 20.24
C GLU A 335 -11.46 44.14 19.58
N ILE A 336 -11.93 43.30 18.65
CA ILE A 336 -13.25 43.44 18.03
C ILE A 336 -14.34 43.45 19.10
N GLY A 337 -14.33 42.52 20.07
CA GLY A 337 -15.28 42.52 21.18
C GLY A 337 -15.27 43.80 22.03
N ARG A 338 -14.08 44.37 22.32
CA ARG A 338 -13.94 45.65 23.03
C ARG A 338 -14.44 46.83 22.20
N LEU A 339 -14.13 46.88 20.90
CA LEU A 339 -14.61 47.91 19.98
C LEU A 339 -16.13 47.85 19.77
N THR A 340 -16.71 46.64 19.65
CA THR A 340 -18.16 46.44 19.55
C THR A 340 -18.88 46.91 20.81
N THR A 341 -18.35 46.57 21.99
CA THR A 341 -18.89 47.04 23.29
C THR A 341 -18.84 48.56 23.38
N SER A 342 -17.67 49.16 23.09
CA SER A 342 -17.48 50.62 23.07
C SER A 342 -18.42 51.31 22.06
N ARG A 343 -18.62 50.74 20.87
CA ARG A 343 -19.59 51.25 19.88
C ARG A 343 -21.03 51.18 20.41
N GLN A 344 -21.40 50.10 21.09
CA GLN A 344 -22.73 49.95 21.68
C GLN A 344 -22.98 50.98 22.79
N ASP A 345 -22.01 51.21 23.67
CA ASP A 345 -22.14 52.17 24.77
C ASP A 345 -22.10 53.63 24.29
N ASN A 346 -21.28 53.94 23.29
CA ASN A 346 -21.34 55.23 22.60
C ASN A 346 -22.69 55.45 21.91
N ALA A 347 -23.30 54.41 21.31
CA ALA A 347 -24.62 54.49 20.70
C ALA A 347 -25.73 54.70 21.76
N LYS A 348 -25.68 53.99 22.90
CA LYS A 348 -26.58 54.23 24.05
C LYS A 348 -26.46 55.67 24.56
N ALA A 349 -25.24 56.18 24.72
CA ALA A 349 -24.97 57.54 25.17
C ALA A 349 -25.44 58.60 24.16
N ALA A 350 -25.31 58.35 22.85
CA ALA A 350 -25.83 59.21 21.80
C ALA A 350 -27.38 59.23 21.81
N ALA A 351 -28.02 58.06 21.88
CA ALA A 351 -29.48 57.95 21.96
C ALA A 351 -30.05 58.67 23.20
N ALA A 352 -29.40 58.51 24.37
CA ALA A 352 -29.79 59.21 25.59
C ALA A 352 -29.65 60.74 25.48
N ARG A 353 -28.64 61.24 24.75
CA ARG A 353 -28.49 62.68 24.44
C ARG A 353 -29.57 63.18 23.48
N ILE A 354 -29.91 62.40 22.45
CA ILE A 354 -30.97 62.75 21.49
C ILE A 354 -32.32 62.83 22.22
N ALA A 355 -32.70 61.82 22.99
CA ALA A 355 -33.94 61.83 23.77
C ALA A 355 -33.99 62.99 24.80
N GLY A 356 -32.84 63.36 25.38
CA GLY A 356 -32.74 64.55 26.24
C GLY A 356 -32.97 65.87 25.50
N LEU A 357 -32.44 66.01 24.28
CA LEU A 357 -32.65 67.17 23.42
C LEU A 357 -34.08 67.24 22.87
N GLU A 358 -34.72 66.11 22.59
CA GLU A 358 -36.13 66.03 22.19
C GLU A 358 -37.06 66.41 23.35
N ALA A 359 -36.76 65.98 24.57
CA ALA A 359 -37.46 66.39 25.78
C ALA A 359 -37.29 67.90 26.08
N GLU A 360 -36.11 68.47 25.80
CA GLU A 360 -35.91 69.92 25.89
C GLU A 360 -36.62 70.69 24.77
N ALA A 361 -36.58 70.21 23.53
CA ALA A 361 -37.25 70.84 22.39
C ALA A 361 -38.78 70.85 22.57
N THR A 362 -39.36 69.74 23.05
CA THR A 362 -40.79 69.68 23.37
C THR A 362 -41.17 70.57 24.56
N ARG A 363 -40.32 70.67 25.59
CA ARG A 363 -40.48 71.65 26.69
C ARG A 363 -40.45 73.09 26.18
N LEU A 364 -39.53 73.43 25.29
CA LEU A 364 -39.40 74.76 24.71
C LEU A 364 -40.60 75.08 23.79
N ALA A 365 -41.06 74.13 22.98
CA ALA A 365 -42.27 74.29 22.17
C ALA A 365 -43.53 74.52 23.02
N ALA A 366 -43.67 73.80 24.14
CA ALA A 366 -44.75 74.02 25.10
C ALA A 366 -44.67 75.39 25.79
N ALA A 367 -43.45 75.86 26.11
CA ALA A 367 -43.24 77.19 26.68
C ALA A 367 -43.58 78.30 25.67
N THR A 368 -43.11 78.20 24.41
CA THR A 368 -43.44 79.18 23.37
C THR A 368 -44.93 79.20 23.05
N ALA A 369 -45.61 78.04 23.01
CA ALA A 369 -47.07 78.00 22.84
C ALA A 369 -47.83 78.64 24.01
N ALA A 370 -47.32 78.53 25.24
CA ALA A 370 -47.88 79.21 26.41
C ALA A 370 -47.68 80.73 26.36
N ASP A 371 -46.50 81.20 25.96
CA ASP A 371 -46.21 82.63 25.76
C ASP A 371 -47.01 83.21 24.58
N GLU A 372 -47.17 82.49 23.47
CA GLU A 372 -48.04 82.87 22.34
C GLU A 372 -49.51 82.96 22.76
N SER A 373 -50.02 81.99 23.51
CA SER A 373 -51.38 82.01 24.06
C SER A 373 -51.60 83.18 25.01
N ARG A 374 -50.60 83.50 25.85
CA ARG A 374 -50.62 84.68 26.71
C ARG A 374 -50.61 85.99 25.92
N LEU A 375 -49.73 86.11 24.91
CA LEU A 375 -49.67 87.28 24.04
C LEU A 375 -50.98 87.46 23.26
N ALA A 376 -51.63 86.38 22.83
CA ALA A 376 -52.95 86.43 22.21
C ALA A 376 -54.03 86.93 23.18
N ALA A 377 -54.00 86.51 24.45
CA ALA A 377 -54.90 87.01 25.49
C ALA A 377 -54.65 88.49 25.83
N ASP A 378 -53.38 88.90 25.95
CA ASP A 378 -52.99 90.31 26.17
C ASP A 378 -53.44 91.19 24.98
N VAL A 379 -53.31 90.71 23.73
CA VAL A 379 -53.82 91.38 22.52
C VAL A 379 -55.34 91.46 22.51
N ALA A 380 -56.05 90.40 22.89
CA ALA A 380 -57.52 90.41 22.97
C ALA A 380 -58.03 91.41 24.02
N ALA A 381 -57.40 91.45 25.20
CA ALA A 381 -57.71 92.44 26.24
C ALA A 381 -57.43 93.88 25.79
N LEU A 382 -56.34 94.12 25.05
CA LEU A 382 -56.05 95.42 24.46
C LEU A 382 -57.07 95.80 23.37
N GLN A 383 -57.53 94.85 22.55
CA GLN A 383 -58.60 95.08 21.57
C GLN A 383 -59.94 95.42 22.25
N GLU A 384 -60.27 94.76 23.36
CA GLU A 384 -61.46 95.11 24.16
C GLU A 384 -61.34 96.52 24.75
N ILE A 385 -60.19 96.87 25.36
CA ILE A 385 -59.96 98.23 25.88
C ILE A 385 -60.07 99.26 24.74
N VAL A 386 -59.56 98.98 23.55
CA VAL A 386 -59.70 99.87 22.39
C VAL A 386 -61.18 100.00 21.97
N SER A 387 -61.95 98.91 21.94
CA SER A 387 -63.37 98.95 21.57
C SER A 387 -64.21 99.75 22.59
N GLN A 388 -63.95 99.54 23.88
CA GLN A 388 -64.54 100.34 24.97
C GLN A 388 -64.17 101.82 24.84
N ARG A 389 -62.89 102.16 24.62
CA ARG A 389 -62.44 103.55 24.43
C ARG A 389 -62.96 104.21 23.15
N THR A 390 -63.26 103.45 22.09
CA THR A 390 -63.94 103.99 20.90
C THR A 390 -65.42 104.25 21.18
N ALA A 391 -66.12 103.32 21.84
CA ALA A 391 -67.52 103.50 22.23
C ALA A 391 -67.70 104.68 23.20
N GLU A 392 -66.82 104.84 24.20
CA GLU A 392 -66.80 106.02 25.08
C GLU A 392 -66.64 107.33 24.28
N ARG A 393 -65.72 107.36 23.30
CA ARG A 393 -65.48 108.54 22.46
C ARG A 393 -66.66 108.86 21.57
N GLU A 394 -67.35 107.85 21.04
CA GLU A 394 -68.55 108.03 20.21
C GLU A 394 -69.75 108.48 21.04
N ALA A 395 -69.96 107.92 22.23
CA ALA A 395 -70.97 108.39 23.18
C ALA A 395 -70.70 109.84 23.62
N ALA A 396 -69.44 110.19 23.93
CA ALA A 396 -69.05 111.56 24.28
C ALA A 396 -69.23 112.54 23.11
N ARG A 397 -68.94 112.11 21.87
CA ARG A 397 -69.23 112.88 20.64
C ARG A 397 -70.74 113.08 20.45
N ALA A 398 -71.54 112.02 20.61
CA ALA A 398 -73.00 112.09 20.46
C ALA A 398 -73.62 113.05 21.49
N ALA A 399 -73.23 112.95 22.76
CA ALA A 399 -73.67 113.89 23.81
C ALA A 399 -73.19 115.34 23.55
N GLY A 400 -72.01 115.51 22.96
CA GLY A 400 -71.51 116.81 22.50
C GLY A 400 -72.35 117.41 21.36
N VAL A 401 -72.72 116.59 20.36
CA VAL A 401 -73.60 116.98 19.25
C VAL A 401 -75.00 117.30 19.76
N GLU A 402 -75.55 116.52 20.70
CA GLU A 402 -76.86 116.79 21.30
C GLU A 402 -76.85 118.11 22.09
N ARG A 403 -75.80 118.39 22.88
CA ARG A 403 -75.63 119.68 23.57
C ARG A 403 -75.57 120.84 22.58
N LEU A 404 -74.84 120.70 21.47
CA LEU A 404 -74.79 121.72 20.42
C LEU A 404 -76.17 121.92 19.75
N ALA A 405 -76.90 120.85 19.48
CA ALA A 405 -78.26 120.92 18.92
C ALA A 405 -79.24 121.64 19.86
N ARG A 406 -79.16 121.41 21.18
CA ARG A 406 -79.94 122.15 22.18
C ARG A 406 -79.59 123.64 22.18
N LEU A 407 -78.31 124.00 22.21
CA LEU A 407 -77.86 125.40 22.17
C LEU A 407 -78.27 126.12 20.87
N VAL A 408 -78.29 125.42 19.73
CA VAL A 408 -78.82 125.96 18.47
C VAL A 408 -80.33 126.20 18.56
N ALA A 409 -81.10 125.23 19.09
CA ALA A 409 -82.54 125.39 19.28
C ALA A 409 -82.90 126.51 20.28
N GLU A 410 -82.10 126.69 21.34
CA GLU A 410 -82.22 127.80 22.30
C GLU A 410 -81.93 129.16 21.63
N ALA A 411 -80.91 129.23 20.77
CA ALA A 411 -80.62 130.43 19.98
C ALA A 411 -81.71 130.73 18.92
N GLU A 412 -82.24 129.71 18.24
CA GLU A 412 -83.39 129.85 17.34
C GLU A 412 -84.62 130.36 18.09
N LEU A 413 -84.93 129.80 19.26
CA LEU A 413 -86.01 130.26 20.13
C LEU A 413 -85.84 131.75 20.50
N ALA A 414 -84.65 132.16 20.94
CA ALA A 414 -84.36 133.56 21.26
C ALA A 414 -84.54 134.50 20.05
N THR A 415 -84.23 134.06 18.83
CA THR A 415 -84.52 134.85 17.62
C THR A 415 -86.02 134.89 17.28
N ALA A 416 -86.77 133.82 17.56
CA ALA A 416 -88.23 133.78 17.37
C ALA A 416 -88.97 134.64 18.41
N GLU A 417 -88.51 134.65 19.67
CA GLU A 417 -88.99 135.55 20.73
C GLU A 417 -88.69 137.01 20.41
N ARG A 418 -87.47 137.33 19.95
CA ARG A 418 -87.14 138.66 19.42
C ARG A 418 -88.12 139.06 18.30
N ALA A 419 -88.35 138.19 17.32
CA ALA A 419 -89.29 138.47 16.24
C ALA A 419 -90.75 138.59 16.70
N ALA A 420 -91.12 138.06 17.88
CA ALA A 420 -92.42 138.27 18.51
C ALA A 420 -92.48 139.62 19.26
N VAL A 421 -91.44 139.98 20.02
CA VAL A 421 -91.29 141.29 20.67
C VAL A 421 -91.32 142.43 19.65
N GLU A 422 -90.62 142.29 18.53
CA GLU A 422 -90.57 143.25 17.42
C GLU A 422 -91.96 143.45 16.78
N ARG A 423 -92.79 142.39 16.70
CA ARG A 423 -94.21 142.46 16.30
C ARG A 423 -95.10 143.13 17.35
N VAL A 424 -94.87 142.89 18.64
CA VAL A 424 -95.62 143.56 19.74
C VAL A 424 -95.33 145.06 19.77
N ILE A 425 -94.05 145.45 19.62
CA ILE A 425 -93.60 146.85 19.60
C ILE A 425 -94.14 147.59 18.36
N SER A 426 -94.28 146.89 17.22
CA SER A 426 -94.94 147.42 16.02
C SER A 426 -96.45 147.63 16.17
N ALA A 427 -97.10 147.03 17.17
CA ALA A 427 -98.56 147.04 17.35
C ALA A 427 -99.07 148.02 18.42
N LYS A 428 -98.22 148.48 19.35
CA LYS A 428 -98.57 149.46 20.39
C LYS A 428 -97.42 150.43 20.65
N GLY A 429 -97.58 151.68 20.21
CA GLY A 429 -96.55 152.69 20.37
C GLY A 429 -96.33 153.12 21.83
N GLY A 430 -95.07 153.34 22.20
CA GLY A 430 -94.72 154.31 23.25
C GLY A 430 -94.43 153.81 24.67
N ALA A 431 -94.19 152.51 24.92
CA ALA A 431 -93.80 152.04 26.27
C ALA A 431 -93.00 150.71 26.33
N SER A 432 -92.07 150.43 25.41
CA SER A 432 -91.33 149.14 25.43
C SER A 432 -89.93 149.16 24.77
N ALA A 433 -89.15 150.23 24.96
CA ALA A 433 -87.77 150.27 24.46
C ALA A 433 -86.80 149.39 25.26
N GLU A 434 -87.03 149.25 26.57
CA GLU A 434 -86.11 148.63 27.53
C GLU A 434 -86.02 147.10 27.39
N LEU A 435 -87.16 146.43 27.14
CA LEU A 435 -87.18 144.99 26.81
C LEU A 435 -86.51 144.68 25.46
N LEU A 436 -86.56 145.60 24.49
CA LEU A 436 -85.87 145.44 23.22
C LEU A 436 -84.35 145.58 23.41
N ALA A 437 -83.91 146.49 24.28
CA ALA A 437 -82.50 146.63 24.65
C ALA A 437 -81.97 145.38 25.36
N GLN A 438 -82.70 144.83 26.34
CA GLN A 438 -82.31 143.60 27.04
C GLN A 438 -82.20 142.41 26.06
N ALA A 439 -83.24 142.13 25.27
CA ALA A 439 -83.22 141.06 24.28
C ALA A 439 -82.13 141.25 23.19
N THR A 440 -81.69 142.49 22.94
CA THR A 440 -80.55 142.75 22.05
C THR A 440 -79.22 142.39 22.70
N ALA A 441 -79.05 142.67 24.01
CA ALA A 441 -77.88 142.28 24.79
C ALA A 441 -77.79 140.74 24.98
N ASP A 442 -78.92 140.08 25.22
CA ASP A 442 -78.96 138.61 25.36
C ASP A 442 -78.58 137.93 24.03
N VAL A 443 -79.04 138.47 22.89
CA VAL A 443 -78.66 137.98 21.56
C VAL A 443 -77.22 138.33 21.18
N SER A 444 -76.63 139.43 21.66
CA SER A 444 -75.18 139.68 21.45
C SER A 444 -74.33 138.74 22.31
N ALA A 445 -74.69 138.54 23.58
CA ALA A 445 -74.01 137.60 24.47
C ALA A 445 -74.06 136.15 23.94
N LEU A 446 -75.21 135.69 23.43
CA LEU A 446 -75.32 134.37 22.78
C LEU A 446 -74.47 134.27 21.50
N LYS A 447 -74.33 135.35 20.73
CA LYS A 447 -73.46 135.36 19.54
C LYS A 447 -71.98 135.34 19.90
N GLU A 448 -71.57 136.13 20.88
CA GLU A 448 -70.19 136.12 21.39
C GLU A 448 -69.84 134.74 21.98
N GLU A 449 -70.78 134.10 22.69
CA GLU A 449 -70.60 132.73 23.20
C GLU A 449 -70.51 131.69 22.08
N VAL A 450 -71.34 131.80 21.02
CA VAL A 450 -71.27 130.93 19.83
C VAL A 450 -69.95 131.14 19.06
N GLU A 451 -69.46 132.38 18.92
CA GLU A 451 -68.19 132.68 18.27
C GLU A 451 -66.99 132.19 19.12
N ARG A 452 -67.07 132.34 20.45
CA ARG A 452 -66.12 131.76 21.41
C ARG A 452 -66.09 130.22 21.35
N LEU A 453 -67.25 129.58 21.18
CA LEU A 453 -67.36 128.14 20.95
C LEU A 453 -66.83 127.72 19.57
N ALA A 454 -67.01 128.53 18.53
CA ALA A 454 -66.43 128.28 17.20
C ALA A 454 -64.90 128.40 17.21
N VAL A 455 -64.34 129.41 17.88
CA VAL A 455 -62.88 129.58 18.03
C VAL A 455 -62.27 128.46 18.87
N THR A 456 -62.88 128.09 20.00
CA THR A 456 -62.39 126.97 20.83
C THR A 456 -62.55 125.61 20.14
N LYS A 457 -63.59 125.41 19.31
CA LYS A 457 -63.69 124.25 18.41
C LYS A 457 -62.54 124.24 17.40
N GLY A 458 -62.28 125.34 16.70
CA GLY A 458 -61.19 125.42 15.72
C GLY A 458 -59.81 125.15 16.33
N LEU A 459 -59.56 125.67 17.54
CA LEU A 459 -58.35 125.39 18.31
C LEU A 459 -58.24 123.91 18.71
N ALA A 460 -59.35 123.28 19.12
CA ALA A 460 -59.41 121.85 19.43
C ALA A 460 -59.19 120.98 18.20
N GLU A 461 -59.72 121.36 17.03
CA GLU A 461 -59.53 120.66 15.76
C GLU A 461 -58.06 120.77 15.29
N GLN A 462 -57.43 121.95 15.40
CA GLN A 462 -55.98 122.09 15.15
C GLN A 462 -55.13 121.26 16.13
N THR A 463 -55.49 121.25 17.41
CA THR A 463 -54.77 120.47 18.44
C THR A 463 -54.92 118.97 18.19
N ALA A 464 -56.09 118.51 17.74
CA ALA A 464 -56.33 117.13 17.34
C ALA A 464 -55.53 116.75 16.08
N ALA A 465 -55.51 117.61 15.05
CA ALA A 465 -54.73 117.38 13.84
C ALA A 465 -53.22 117.30 14.12
N ALA A 466 -52.68 118.22 14.92
CA ALA A 466 -51.28 118.18 15.35
C ALA A 466 -50.94 116.90 16.13
N ARG A 467 -51.85 116.43 17.00
CA ARG A 467 -51.67 115.18 17.75
C ARG A 467 -51.78 113.93 16.87
N ILE A 468 -52.61 113.95 15.83
CA ILE A 468 -52.68 112.86 14.83
C ILE A 468 -51.38 112.79 14.04
N ALA A 469 -50.88 113.93 13.53
CA ALA A 469 -49.61 113.98 12.81
C ALA A 469 -48.41 113.51 13.67
N ALA A 470 -48.38 113.88 14.96
CA ALA A 470 -47.35 113.41 15.88
C ALA A 470 -47.40 111.87 16.08
N LEU A 471 -48.60 111.31 16.25
CA LEU A 471 -48.78 109.86 16.38
C LEU A 471 -48.45 109.10 15.08
N GLN A 472 -48.70 109.69 13.91
CA GLN A 472 -48.31 109.11 12.62
C GLN A 472 -46.78 109.03 12.49
N ALA A 473 -46.06 110.11 12.82
CA ALA A 473 -44.60 110.12 12.83
C ALA A 473 -44.00 109.13 13.84
N GLU A 474 -44.64 108.94 15.00
CA GLU A 474 -44.23 107.95 16.01
C GLU A 474 -44.46 106.50 15.53
N VAL A 475 -45.56 106.23 14.82
CA VAL A 475 -45.82 104.93 14.17
C VAL A 475 -44.82 104.65 13.05
N GLU A 476 -44.49 105.64 12.21
CA GLU A 476 -43.46 105.51 11.16
C GLU A 476 -42.07 105.25 11.75
N HIS A 477 -41.71 105.96 12.84
CA HIS A 477 -40.45 105.72 13.56
C HIS A 477 -40.38 104.29 14.14
N LEU A 478 -41.47 103.80 14.76
CA LEU A 478 -41.54 102.45 15.30
C LEU A 478 -41.52 101.37 14.20
N ALA A 479 -42.11 101.63 13.03
CA ALA A 479 -42.02 100.75 11.87
C ALA A 479 -40.57 100.63 11.36
N ALA A 480 -39.89 101.77 11.16
CA ALA A 480 -38.48 101.80 10.75
C ALA A 480 -37.56 101.11 11.77
N GLN A 481 -37.84 101.25 13.07
CA GLN A 481 -37.09 100.57 14.13
C GLN A 481 -37.28 99.05 14.09
N LYS A 482 -38.46 98.57 13.65
CA LYS A 482 -38.77 97.14 13.51
C LYS A 482 -38.10 96.51 12.28
N GLU A 483 -38.01 97.23 11.17
CA GLU A 483 -37.25 96.80 9.99
C GLU A 483 -35.73 96.81 10.24
N GLY A 484 -35.20 97.86 10.89
CA GLY A 484 -33.80 97.91 11.32
C GLY A 484 -33.42 96.77 12.27
N GLY A 485 -34.35 96.36 13.14
CA GLY A 485 -34.18 95.21 14.03
C GLY A 485 -34.10 93.85 13.32
N ALA A 486 -34.66 93.72 12.12
CA ALA A 486 -34.61 92.47 11.34
C ALA A 486 -33.24 92.25 10.68
N ALA A 487 -32.59 93.33 10.21
CA ALA A 487 -31.26 93.25 9.61
C ALA A 487 -30.14 92.95 10.63
N ALA A 488 -30.34 93.30 11.91
CA ALA A 488 -29.32 93.21 12.96
C ALA A 488 -29.17 91.82 13.63
N LYS A 489 -29.83 90.76 13.12
CA LYS A 489 -29.74 89.39 13.66
C LYS A 489 -29.31 88.32 12.65
N GLN A 490 -28.70 88.73 11.54
CA GLN A 490 -27.85 87.85 10.72
C GLN A 490 -26.45 88.45 10.62
N GLY A 491 -25.45 87.81 11.24
CA GLY A 491 -24.05 88.24 11.12
C GLY A 491 -23.33 88.63 12.41
N GLU A 492 -23.63 88.03 13.56
CA GLU A 492 -22.61 87.98 14.63
C GLU A 492 -21.52 86.98 14.21
N PRO A 493 -20.26 87.40 14.04
CA PRO A 493 -19.23 86.55 13.44
C PRO A 493 -18.81 85.45 14.42
N ARG A 494 -18.94 84.18 13.99
CA ARG A 494 -18.29 83.05 14.67
C ARG A 494 -16.77 83.25 14.66
N LYS A 495 -16.26 83.75 15.79
CA LYS A 495 -14.85 83.76 16.15
C LYS A 495 -14.27 82.34 15.92
N PRO A 496 -13.13 82.18 15.23
CA PRO A 496 -12.53 80.87 15.03
C PRO A 496 -11.93 80.37 16.35
N GLU A 497 -12.73 79.65 17.12
CA GLU A 497 -12.31 79.05 18.38
C GLU A 497 -11.45 77.80 18.11
N GLN A 498 -10.14 78.04 18.24
CA GLN A 498 -9.03 77.11 18.44
C GLN A 498 -9.25 75.62 18.10
N ALA A 499 -8.46 75.12 17.15
CA ALA A 499 -8.20 73.70 17.00
C ALA A 499 -7.72 73.09 18.34
N PRO A 500 -8.07 71.83 18.64
CA PRO A 500 -7.65 71.18 19.88
C PRO A 500 -6.11 71.11 19.99
N PRO A 501 -5.55 71.24 21.20
CA PRO A 501 -4.11 71.23 21.39
C PRO A 501 -3.49 69.87 21.02
N PRO A 502 -2.24 69.85 20.52
CA PRO A 502 -1.54 68.60 20.26
C PRO A 502 -1.31 67.82 21.55
N LEU A 503 -1.54 66.51 21.51
CA LEU A 503 -1.26 65.61 22.63
C LEU A 503 0.25 65.61 22.96
N PRO A 504 0.64 65.53 24.24
CA PRO A 504 2.03 65.52 24.65
C PRO A 504 2.76 64.25 24.16
N PRO A 505 4.08 64.32 23.88
CA PRO A 505 4.84 63.17 23.40
C PRO A 505 4.95 62.09 24.47
N ALA A 506 4.52 60.88 24.15
CA ALA A 506 4.64 59.72 25.04
C ALA A 506 6.12 59.32 25.20
N GLU A 507 6.61 59.32 26.45
CA GLU A 507 7.99 58.98 26.76
C GLU A 507 8.31 57.52 26.43
N ARG A 508 9.36 57.28 25.64
CA ARG A 508 10.05 55.98 25.61
C ARG A 508 11.53 56.10 25.94
N ARG A 509 11.80 55.84 27.22
CA ARG A 509 13.02 55.22 27.80
C ARG A 509 14.38 55.88 27.53
N ARG A 510 15.06 56.20 28.62
CA ARG A 510 16.52 55.97 28.74
C ARG A 510 16.80 54.89 29.79
N SER A 511 17.36 53.77 29.34
CA SER A 511 18.12 52.85 30.17
C SER A 511 19.07 52.05 29.26
N SER A 512 20.36 52.39 29.29
CA SER A 512 21.47 51.47 28.94
C SER A 512 21.39 50.23 29.86
N THR A 513 21.80 49.03 29.48
CA THR A 513 23.12 48.60 28.95
C THR A 513 22.95 47.42 27.98
N ALA A 514 23.60 47.39 26.79
CA ALA A 514 24.99 47.02 26.47
C ALA A 514 25.17 45.52 26.16
N GLU A 515 26.25 45.18 25.43
CA GLU A 515 26.63 43.86 24.87
C GLU A 515 25.76 43.26 23.74
N VAL A 516 26.27 42.44 22.79
CA VAL A 516 27.55 42.47 22.03
C VAL A 516 27.46 41.50 20.81
N VAL A 517 28.17 41.77 19.69
CA VAL A 517 28.37 40.88 18.49
C VAL A 517 27.10 40.56 17.63
N ALA A 518 27.15 40.28 16.30
CA ALA A 518 27.90 40.85 15.16
C ALA A 518 27.29 40.41 13.80
N SER A 519 27.71 41.05 12.70
CA SER A 519 27.88 40.50 11.32
C SER A 519 26.72 39.91 10.49
N THR A 520 26.04 40.78 9.71
CA THR A 520 25.92 40.71 8.22
C THR A 520 25.28 39.44 7.55
N PRO A 521 25.25 39.27 6.19
CA PRO A 521 24.11 39.77 5.40
C PRO A 521 23.48 38.78 4.39
N VAL A 522 22.26 39.07 3.91
CA VAL A 522 21.58 38.37 2.80
C VAL A 522 21.07 39.42 1.77
N PRO A 523 21.13 39.19 0.44
CA PRO A 523 21.27 40.28 -0.53
C PRO A 523 19.96 40.78 -1.17
N SER A 524 20.06 41.95 -1.81
CA SER A 524 19.00 42.60 -2.59
C SER A 524 18.67 41.87 -3.90
N GLY A 525 17.48 41.27 -3.99
CA GLY A 525 16.87 40.88 -5.26
C GLY A 525 16.06 42.03 -5.86
N THR A 526 16.32 42.41 -7.11
CA THR A 526 15.57 43.47 -7.81
C THR A 526 14.45 42.89 -8.68
N GLY A 527 13.21 43.34 -8.44
CA GLY A 527 12.04 42.97 -9.25
C GLY A 527 11.23 44.20 -9.66
N LYS A 528 11.16 44.49 -10.96
CA LYS A 528 10.20 45.45 -11.53
C LYS A 528 8.88 44.73 -11.76
N GLY A 529 7.75 45.39 -11.47
CA GLY A 529 6.43 44.83 -11.68
C GLY A 529 5.33 45.77 -11.20
N ALA A 530 5.24 46.95 -11.81
CA ALA A 530 4.17 47.91 -11.54
C ALA A 530 3.16 47.87 -12.70
N GLU A 531 2.14 47.02 -12.56
CA GLU A 531 0.92 47.09 -13.37
C GLU A 531 -0.26 47.37 -12.44
N ALA A 532 -1.08 48.35 -12.80
CA ALA A 532 -2.24 48.74 -12.00
C ALA A 532 -3.43 47.87 -12.41
N PHE A 533 -3.91 47.03 -11.47
CA PHE A 533 -5.16 46.30 -11.65
C PHE A 533 -6.31 47.18 -11.12
N GLU A 534 -6.98 47.90 -12.03
CA GLU A 534 -8.21 48.62 -11.69
C GLU A 534 -9.34 47.62 -11.42
N THR A 535 -9.67 47.42 -10.14
CA THR A 535 -10.83 46.62 -9.75
C THR A 535 -12.07 47.50 -9.67
N GLY A 536 -12.68 47.78 -10.82
CA GLY A 536 -14.06 48.26 -10.87
C GLY A 536 -15.00 47.18 -10.33
N TRP A 537 -15.69 47.47 -9.23
CA TRP A 537 -16.80 46.67 -8.71
C TRP A 537 -18.07 47.49 -8.87
N ASP A 538 -18.95 47.07 -9.77
CA ASP A 538 -20.16 47.82 -10.11
C ASP A 538 -21.19 47.83 -8.98
N GLU A 539 -21.90 48.95 -8.87
CA GLU A 539 -22.82 49.28 -7.77
C GLU A 539 -24.10 48.40 -7.75
N GLU A 540 -24.35 47.62 -8.82
CA GLU A 540 -25.51 46.72 -8.94
C GLU A 540 -25.44 45.46 -8.07
N VAL A 541 -24.26 45.04 -7.61
CA VAL A 541 -24.15 43.82 -6.77
C VAL A 541 -24.71 44.05 -5.37
N GLY A 542 -24.65 45.29 -4.85
CA GLY A 542 -25.17 45.62 -3.52
C GLY A 542 -26.69 45.54 -3.44
N THR A 543 -27.39 46.07 -4.44
CA THR A 543 -28.87 46.10 -4.46
C THR A 543 -29.50 44.73 -4.67
N ALA A 544 -28.79 43.80 -5.33
CA ALA A 544 -29.23 42.41 -5.49
C ALA A 544 -29.28 41.63 -4.16
N VAL A 545 -28.42 41.96 -3.19
CA VAL A 545 -28.34 41.25 -1.90
C VAL A 545 -29.45 41.71 -0.93
N ASP A 546 -29.69 43.01 -0.80
CA ASP A 546 -30.75 43.54 0.08
C ASP A 546 -32.17 43.15 -0.39
N ALA A 547 -32.35 42.96 -1.71
CA ALA A 547 -33.60 42.46 -2.29
C ALA A 547 -33.92 41.00 -1.88
N LEU A 548 -32.88 40.17 -1.65
CA LEU A 548 -33.04 38.76 -1.32
C LEU A 548 -33.45 38.51 0.15
N LEU A 549 -33.19 39.48 1.04
CA LEU A 549 -33.30 39.31 2.49
C LEU A 549 -34.62 39.78 3.11
N ASN A 550 -35.49 40.48 2.36
CA ASN A 550 -36.70 41.11 2.89
C ASN A 550 -38.03 40.54 2.35
N GLY A 551 -37.99 39.46 1.54
CA GLY A 551 -39.17 38.84 0.93
C GLY A 551 -39.92 37.87 1.85
N GLY A 552 -40.62 38.37 2.87
CA GLY A 552 -41.33 37.53 3.84
C GLY A 552 -42.86 37.52 3.69
N GLY A 553 -43.43 36.36 3.34
CA GLY A 553 -44.82 36.01 3.70
C GLY A 553 -45.79 35.66 2.56
N GLU A 554 -45.85 34.38 2.20
CA GLU A 554 -47.08 33.57 2.23
C GLU A 554 -46.71 32.07 2.24
N ALA A 555 -47.66 31.18 2.57
CA ALA A 555 -47.34 29.82 3.03
C ALA A 555 -47.73 28.72 2.03
N GLU A 556 -46.73 28.07 1.43
CA GLU A 556 -46.89 26.74 0.81
C GLU A 556 -45.61 25.91 0.89
N ALA A 557 -45.70 24.62 0.57
CA ALA A 557 -44.79 23.51 0.91
C ALA A 557 -43.27 23.79 0.89
N ASP A 558 -42.59 23.41 1.96
CA ASP A 558 -41.11 23.32 2.05
C ASP A 558 -40.57 22.27 1.06
N PRO A 559 -39.80 22.67 0.02
CA PRO A 559 -39.25 21.74 -0.98
C PRO A 559 -37.95 21.05 -0.52
N PHE A 560 -37.41 21.40 0.65
CA PHE A 560 -36.15 20.86 1.18
C PHE A 560 -36.30 20.02 2.45
N ALA A 561 -37.53 19.74 2.90
CA ALA A 561 -37.85 18.83 4.02
C ALA A 561 -37.27 17.40 3.89
N PHE A 562 -36.73 17.03 2.72
CA PHE A 562 -35.95 15.79 2.52
C PHE A 562 -34.56 15.84 3.17
N MET A 563 -33.90 16.99 3.24
CA MET A 563 -32.57 17.14 3.84
C MET A 563 -32.66 17.32 5.36
N GLY A 564 -33.14 16.29 6.05
CA GLY A 564 -33.26 16.25 7.50
C GLY A 564 -31.92 16.48 8.21
N GLY A 565 -31.89 17.44 9.14
CA GLY A 565 -30.68 17.85 9.86
C GLY A 565 -30.14 16.76 10.79
N GLY A 566 -29.24 15.91 10.29
CA GLY A 566 -28.42 14.99 11.05
C GLY A 566 -26.94 15.37 10.97
N SER A 567 -26.25 15.46 12.11
CA SER A 567 -24.82 15.78 12.16
C SER A 567 -23.97 14.59 11.70
N GLY A 568 -23.71 14.51 10.39
CA GLY A 568 -22.94 13.42 9.79
C GLY A 568 -22.61 13.70 8.33
N PHE A 569 -21.65 14.61 8.08
CA PHE A 569 -21.14 14.87 6.73
C PHE A 569 -20.24 13.70 6.28
N THR A 570 -20.87 12.66 5.74
CA THR A 570 -20.20 11.55 5.05
C THR A 570 -20.44 11.65 3.54
N SER A 571 -19.47 11.16 2.76
CA SER A 571 -19.38 11.38 1.30
C SER A 571 -20.66 11.07 0.54
N PHE A 572 -21.00 11.94 -0.43
CA PHE A 572 -21.94 11.61 -1.50
C PHE A 572 -21.55 10.30 -2.20
N GLY A 573 -22.54 9.50 -2.61
CA GLY A 573 -22.41 8.53 -3.70
C GLY A 573 -22.84 7.09 -3.41
N ALA A 574 -22.63 6.57 -2.20
CA ALA A 574 -22.88 5.15 -1.91
C ALA A 574 -24.34 4.88 -1.49
N PRO A 575 -25.06 3.93 -2.13
CA PRO A 575 -26.32 3.42 -1.58
C PRO A 575 -26.05 2.67 -0.27
N GLY A 576 -26.92 2.84 0.73
CA GLY A 576 -26.75 2.20 2.03
C GLY A 576 -26.76 0.66 1.95
N PRO A 577 -26.00 -0.04 2.82
CA PRO A 577 -25.88 -1.50 2.76
C PRO A 577 -27.23 -2.16 3.01
N VAL A 578 -27.67 -2.99 2.06
CA VAL A 578 -28.87 -3.82 2.21
C VAL A 578 -28.49 -5.02 3.08
N GLU A 579 -29.27 -5.27 4.14
CA GLU A 579 -29.00 -6.39 5.06
C GLU A 579 -29.03 -7.73 4.32
N GLY A 580 -27.85 -8.34 4.16
CA GLY A 580 -27.64 -9.56 3.39
C GLY A 580 -26.55 -9.46 2.32
N ASP A 581 -25.99 -8.28 2.05
CA ASP A 581 -24.95 -8.13 1.02
C ASP A 581 -23.62 -8.80 1.45
N GLU A 582 -23.13 -9.71 0.62
CA GLU A 582 -21.82 -10.33 0.79
C GLU A 582 -20.73 -9.28 0.56
N ALA A 583 -19.65 -9.32 1.36
CA ALA A 583 -18.59 -8.32 1.32
C ALA A 583 -18.10 -8.03 -0.11
N PRO A 584 -17.81 -6.76 -0.46
CA PRO A 584 -17.41 -6.39 -1.82
C PRO A 584 -16.16 -7.17 -2.24
N ALA A 585 -16.17 -7.71 -3.46
CA ALA A 585 -15.12 -8.59 -3.94
C ALA A 585 -13.75 -7.88 -3.93
N SER A 586 -12.80 -8.42 -3.16
CA SER A 586 -11.40 -8.01 -3.18
C SER A 586 -10.72 -8.49 -4.47
N PHE A 587 -10.07 -7.56 -5.18
CA PHE A 587 -9.33 -7.82 -6.41
C PHE A 587 -7.82 -7.87 -6.15
N HIS A 588 -7.19 -9.01 -6.49
CA HIS A 588 -5.75 -9.22 -6.37
C HIS A 588 -5.07 -9.24 -7.76
N LEU A 589 -3.81 -8.83 -7.83
CA LEU A 589 -3.01 -8.86 -9.06
C LEU A 589 -2.59 -10.31 -9.40
N ASP A 590 -3.16 -10.87 -10.47
CA ASP A 590 -2.77 -12.18 -10.99
C ASP A 590 -1.50 -12.06 -11.85
N LYS A 591 -0.36 -12.28 -11.19
CA LYS A 591 0.98 -12.22 -11.80
C LYS A 591 1.25 -13.38 -12.79
N SER A 592 0.28 -14.26 -13.04
CA SER A 592 0.33 -15.29 -14.10
C SER A 592 -0.32 -14.88 -15.42
N LEU A 593 -1.03 -13.74 -15.47
CA LEU A 593 -1.73 -13.24 -16.65
C LEU A 593 -1.12 -11.92 -17.14
N ASP A 594 -0.59 -11.92 -18.37
CA ASP A 594 -0.13 -10.73 -19.09
C ASP A 594 -1.21 -10.08 -19.97
N CYS A 595 -2.34 -10.78 -20.18
CA CYS A 595 -3.57 -10.27 -20.77
C CYS A 595 -4.77 -11.17 -20.44
N ILE A 596 -6.00 -10.67 -20.65
CA ILE A 596 -7.22 -11.45 -20.45
C ILE A 596 -7.47 -12.30 -21.71
N GLU A 597 -7.27 -13.62 -21.58
CA GLU A 597 -7.56 -14.58 -22.65
C GLU A 597 -9.07 -14.74 -22.93
N TYR A 598 -9.46 -14.82 -24.20
CA TYR A 598 -10.77 -15.34 -24.65
C TYR A 598 -10.60 -16.29 -25.85
N GLY A 599 -11.36 -17.38 -25.94
CA GLY A 599 -11.28 -18.33 -27.06
C GLY A 599 -12.12 -17.90 -28.27
N VAL A 600 -13.44 -17.76 -28.05
CA VAL A 600 -14.38 -17.20 -29.04
C VAL A 600 -14.90 -15.83 -28.61
N ALA A 601 -15.23 -14.97 -29.57
CA ALA A 601 -15.70 -13.60 -29.30
C ALA A 601 -16.97 -13.54 -28.45
N ASP A 602 -17.78 -14.61 -28.46
CA ASP A 602 -19.01 -14.73 -27.66
C ASP A 602 -18.79 -15.23 -26.22
N GLU A 603 -17.55 -15.54 -25.83
CA GLU A 603 -17.19 -15.66 -24.40
C GLU A 603 -17.28 -14.29 -23.70
N VAL A 604 -16.99 -13.19 -24.40
CA VAL A 604 -17.02 -11.83 -23.81
C VAL A 604 -18.47 -11.37 -23.70
N VAL A 605 -19.05 -11.51 -22.51
CA VAL A 605 -20.42 -11.10 -22.21
C VAL A 605 -20.52 -9.58 -22.18
N GLU A 606 -19.62 -8.96 -21.43
CA GLU A 606 -19.64 -7.54 -21.08
C GLU A 606 -18.20 -7.01 -21.05
N LEU A 607 -18.01 -5.78 -21.52
CA LEU A 607 -16.72 -5.12 -21.57
C LEU A 607 -16.91 -3.62 -21.32
N HIS A 608 -16.16 -3.08 -20.36
CA HIS A 608 -16.05 -1.65 -20.10
C HIS A 608 -14.62 -1.19 -20.31
N GLN A 609 -14.45 0.05 -20.77
CA GLN A 609 -13.17 0.72 -20.96
C GLN A 609 -13.17 2.07 -20.24
N THR A 610 -12.00 2.57 -19.83
CA THR A 610 -11.91 3.89 -19.23
C THR A 610 -12.14 5.02 -20.25
N LEU A 611 -12.76 6.11 -19.81
CA LEU A 611 -12.89 7.38 -20.53
C LEU A 611 -11.73 8.34 -20.23
N ASN A 612 -11.11 8.22 -19.05
CA ASN A 612 -9.98 9.03 -18.62
C ASN A 612 -8.71 8.18 -18.44
N MET A 613 -7.55 8.82 -18.59
CA MET A 613 -6.26 8.23 -18.24
C MET A 613 -5.85 8.71 -16.86
N VAL A 614 -5.37 7.81 -16.01
CA VAL A 614 -5.01 8.11 -14.63
C VAL A 614 -3.53 7.81 -14.39
N THR A 615 -2.81 8.77 -13.82
CA THR A 615 -1.40 8.59 -13.46
C THR A 615 -1.30 7.85 -12.13
N ILE A 616 -0.94 6.57 -12.17
CA ILE A 616 -0.80 5.70 -10.99
C ILE A 616 0.57 5.02 -10.96
N SER A 617 0.97 4.50 -9.80
CA SER A 617 2.19 3.70 -9.63
C SER A 617 1.80 2.28 -9.18
N PRO A 618 1.56 1.34 -10.11
CA PRO A 618 1.23 -0.04 -9.76
C PRO A 618 2.37 -0.75 -9.02
N GLU A 619 2.07 -1.88 -8.36
CA GLU A 619 3.06 -2.65 -7.59
C GLU A 619 4.27 -3.05 -8.46
N GLY A 620 5.46 -2.53 -8.13
CA GLY A 620 6.69 -2.79 -8.89
C GLY A 620 6.90 -1.92 -10.14
N HIS A 621 5.99 -1.00 -10.43
CA HIS A 621 6.04 -0.10 -11.60
C HIS A 621 6.22 1.37 -11.19
N LYS A 622 6.82 2.17 -12.09
CA LYS A 622 6.96 3.62 -11.90
C LYS A 622 5.62 4.34 -12.12
N PRO A 623 5.43 5.54 -11.53
CA PRO A 623 4.26 6.37 -11.79
C PRO A 623 4.13 6.67 -13.28
N GLN A 624 2.99 6.30 -13.88
CA GLN A 624 2.74 6.49 -15.31
C GLN A 624 1.24 6.55 -15.63
N SER A 625 0.93 7.15 -16.77
CA SER A 625 -0.41 7.11 -17.36
C SER A 625 -0.83 5.66 -17.61
N CYS A 626 -1.97 5.29 -17.03
CA CYS A 626 -2.59 3.97 -17.19
C CYS A 626 -4.03 4.14 -17.67
N GLY A 627 -4.49 3.17 -18.46
CA GLY A 627 -5.91 2.97 -18.79
C GLY A 627 -6.46 1.72 -18.11
N ALA A 628 -7.77 1.64 -17.91
CA ALA A 628 -8.44 0.50 -17.28
C ALA A 628 -9.52 -0.14 -18.17
N TYR A 629 -9.74 -1.44 -17.99
CA TYR A 629 -10.78 -2.24 -18.63
C TYR A 629 -11.40 -3.20 -17.60
N ILE A 630 -12.72 -3.40 -17.65
CA ILE A 630 -13.43 -4.45 -16.89
C ILE A 630 -14.03 -5.42 -17.91
N CYS A 631 -13.77 -6.72 -17.77
CA CYS A 631 -14.22 -7.73 -18.72
C CYS A 631 -14.91 -8.89 -18.00
N ALA A 632 -16.13 -9.22 -18.43
CA ALA A 632 -16.87 -10.39 -17.97
C ALA A 632 -16.89 -11.47 -19.06
N LEU A 633 -16.27 -12.61 -18.76
CA LEU A 633 -16.21 -13.78 -19.63
C LEU A 633 -17.17 -14.87 -19.15
N LYS A 634 -17.82 -15.57 -20.08
CA LYS A 634 -18.59 -16.80 -19.82
C LYS A 634 -17.85 -18.00 -20.40
N ARG A 635 -17.24 -18.82 -19.53
CA ARG A 635 -16.50 -20.04 -19.93
C ARG A 635 -17.25 -21.29 -19.44
N GLY A 636 -17.98 -21.91 -20.36
CA GLY A 636 -18.84 -23.06 -20.06
C GLY A 636 -20.08 -22.64 -19.26
N ALA A 637 -20.28 -23.25 -18.09
CA ALA A 637 -21.40 -22.95 -17.19
C ALA A 637 -21.14 -21.75 -16.26
N GLY A 638 -19.87 -21.41 -15.99
CA GLY A 638 -19.50 -20.35 -15.06
C GLY A 638 -19.05 -19.06 -15.75
N PHE A 639 -18.97 -17.99 -14.97
CA PHE A 639 -18.46 -16.69 -15.39
C PHE A 639 -17.07 -16.43 -14.80
N ARG A 640 -16.36 -15.45 -15.35
CA ARG A 640 -15.15 -14.87 -14.78
C ARG A 640 -15.16 -13.37 -15.00
N VAL A 641 -14.79 -12.62 -13.97
CA VAL A 641 -14.60 -11.16 -14.06
C VAL A 641 -13.12 -10.86 -13.87
N PHE A 642 -12.62 -9.93 -14.67
CA PHE A 642 -11.26 -9.44 -14.61
C PHE A 642 -11.23 -7.91 -14.76
N VAL A 643 -10.32 -7.26 -14.05
CA VAL A 643 -9.96 -5.86 -14.24
C VAL A 643 -8.56 -5.83 -14.82
N ALA A 644 -8.33 -5.09 -15.90
CA ALA A 644 -7.02 -4.98 -16.54
C ALA A 644 -6.57 -3.53 -16.64
N TRP A 645 -5.37 -3.24 -16.15
CA TRP A 645 -4.73 -1.93 -16.28
C TRP A 645 -3.66 -1.97 -17.36
N THR A 646 -3.78 -1.14 -18.39
CA THR A 646 -2.81 -1.02 -19.49
C THR A 646 -1.88 0.16 -19.23
N LEU A 647 -0.60 -0.13 -19.02
CA LEU A 647 0.45 0.84 -18.69
C LEU A 647 1.04 1.41 -19.99
N GLU A 648 0.88 2.72 -20.26
CA GLU A 648 1.26 3.29 -21.55
C GLU A 648 2.78 3.31 -21.79
N THR A 649 3.57 3.55 -20.74
CA THR A 649 5.04 3.67 -20.87
C THR A 649 5.68 2.30 -20.97
N ASP A 650 5.30 1.38 -20.08
CA ASP A 650 5.85 0.01 -20.04
C ASP A 650 5.25 -0.92 -21.11
N ARG A 651 4.12 -0.54 -21.73
CA ARG A 651 3.32 -1.34 -22.69
C ARG A 651 2.97 -2.74 -22.17
N LYS A 652 2.62 -2.81 -20.88
CA LYS A 652 2.21 -4.03 -20.18
C LYS A 652 0.76 -3.90 -19.73
N THR A 653 0.09 -5.04 -19.64
CA THR A 653 -1.22 -5.13 -18.98
C THR A 653 -1.01 -5.84 -17.63
N LEU A 654 -1.61 -5.30 -16.58
CA LEU A 654 -1.69 -5.92 -15.26
C LEU A 654 -3.13 -6.41 -15.06
N VAL A 655 -3.31 -7.73 -14.92
CA VAL A 655 -4.64 -8.34 -14.77
C VAL A 655 -4.92 -8.61 -13.30
N TYR A 656 -6.06 -8.13 -12.81
CA TYR A 656 -6.58 -8.33 -11.47
C TYR A 656 -7.81 -9.23 -11.52
N SER A 657 -7.91 -10.17 -10.58
CA SER A 657 -9.05 -11.08 -10.43
C SER A 657 -9.66 -10.97 -9.03
N PRO A 658 -10.98 -11.16 -8.88
CA PRO A 658 -11.62 -11.27 -7.58
C PRO A 658 -11.21 -12.59 -6.90
N ASP A 659 -11.14 -12.57 -5.57
CA ASP A 659 -10.80 -13.75 -4.75
C ASP A 659 -11.72 -14.96 -4.99
N THR A 660 -12.98 -14.72 -5.36
CA THR A 660 -13.94 -15.75 -5.79
C THR A 660 -14.53 -15.37 -7.15
N GLN A 661 -14.37 -16.25 -8.14
CA GLN A 661 -14.91 -16.06 -9.48
C GLN A 661 -16.40 -16.44 -9.55
N PRO A 662 -17.26 -15.65 -10.21
CA PRO A 662 -18.72 -15.79 -10.12
C PRO A 662 -19.27 -17.02 -10.83
N ALA A 663 -19.99 -17.87 -10.09
CA ALA A 663 -20.62 -19.07 -10.63
C ALA A 663 -21.93 -18.81 -11.40
N THR A 664 -22.64 -17.72 -11.10
CA THR A 664 -23.97 -17.37 -11.67
C THR A 664 -23.95 -16.02 -12.37
N ALA A 665 -24.99 -15.72 -13.15
CA ALA A 665 -25.13 -14.43 -13.82
C ALA A 665 -25.29 -13.26 -12.82
N ASP A 666 -26.06 -13.47 -11.74
CA ASP A 666 -26.28 -12.44 -10.71
C ASP A 666 -25.00 -12.16 -9.90
N ALA A 667 -24.23 -13.21 -9.58
CA ALA A 667 -22.91 -13.07 -8.99
C ALA A 667 -21.93 -12.38 -9.95
N CYS A 668 -22.04 -12.62 -11.26
CA CYS A 668 -21.25 -11.91 -12.27
C CYS A 668 -21.60 -10.42 -12.30
N ALA A 669 -22.89 -10.06 -12.26
CA ALA A 669 -23.33 -8.69 -12.17
C ALA A 669 -22.91 -8.00 -10.85
N LYS A 670 -22.83 -8.73 -9.72
CA LYS A 670 -22.23 -8.21 -8.48
C LYS A 670 -20.71 -7.99 -8.66
N ALA A 671 -19.98 -9.00 -9.13
CA ALA A 671 -18.54 -8.89 -9.35
C ALA A 671 -18.15 -7.79 -10.37
N VAL A 672 -18.99 -7.50 -11.35
CA VAL A 672 -18.81 -6.33 -12.24
C VAL A 672 -19.02 -5.02 -11.46
N ARG A 673 -20.07 -4.86 -10.65
CA ARG A 673 -20.25 -3.67 -9.80
C ARG A 673 -19.11 -3.47 -8.80
N ASP A 674 -18.67 -4.55 -8.17
CA ASP A 674 -17.53 -4.53 -7.25
C ASP A 674 -16.23 -4.14 -7.99
N ALA A 675 -16.08 -4.53 -9.27
CA ALA A 675 -14.99 -4.10 -10.15
C ALA A 675 -15.06 -2.61 -10.53
N PHE A 676 -16.26 -2.05 -10.75
CA PHE A 676 -16.44 -0.60 -10.94
C PHE A 676 -15.96 0.16 -9.70
N ALA A 677 -16.46 -0.19 -8.51
CA ALA A 677 -16.06 0.45 -7.26
C ALA A 677 -14.54 0.37 -7.01
N PHE A 678 -13.91 -0.76 -7.36
CA PHE A 678 -12.45 -0.94 -7.29
C PHE A 678 -11.68 0.04 -8.19
N VAL A 679 -12.10 0.25 -9.45
CA VAL A 679 -11.39 1.18 -10.35
C VAL A 679 -11.76 2.65 -10.12
N GLU A 680 -12.99 2.94 -9.67
CA GLU A 680 -13.42 4.28 -9.26
C GLU A 680 -12.66 4.77 -8.03
N THR A 681 -12.34 3.88 -7.08
CA THR A 681 -11.44 4.16 -5.93
C THR A 681 -10.04 4.62 -6.37
N VAL A 682 -9.61 4.22 -7.57
CA VAL A 682 -8.32 4.63 -8.19
C VAL A 682 -8.48 5.89 -9.06
N GLY A 683 -9.70 6.34 -9.34
CA GLY A 683 -10.02 7.54 -10.13
C GLY A 683 -10.35 7.28 -11.61
N PHE A 684 -10.57 6.03 -12.01
CA PHE A 684 -11.04 5.70 -13.37
C PHE A 684 -12.54 5.95 -13.52
N MET A 685 -12.94 6.51 -14.67
CA MET A 685 -14.34 6.63 -15.09
C MET A 685 -14.59 5.68 -16.26
N MET A 686 -15.51 4.74 -16.12
CA MET A 686 -15.68 3.63 -17.05
C MET A 686 -16.92 3.81 -17.95
N ASP A 687 -16.84 3.35 -19.20
CA ASP A 687 -17.93 3.36 -20.20
C ASP A 687 -18.06 1.98 -20.90
N ALA A 688 -19.29 1.67 -21.32
CA ALA A 688 -19.68 0.37 -21.85
C ALA A 688 -19.32 0.21 -23.33
N VAL A 689 -18.43 -0.74 -23.64
CA VAL A 689 -18.03 -1.01 -25.02
C VAL A 689 -19.15 -1.76 -25.74
N SER A 690 -19.84 -1.06 -26.64
CA SER A 690 -20.91 -1.64 -27.49
C SER A 690 -20.38 -2.75 -28.40
N LEU A 691 -20.45 -3.99 -27.93
CA LEU A 691 -20.03 -5.20 -28.66
C LEU A 691 -21.06 -5.55 -29.76
N PRO A 692 -20.66 -5.63 -31.05
CA PRO A 692 -21.56 -6.06 -32.12
C PRO A 692 -22.07 -7.48 -31.92
N ALA A 693 -23.35 -7.73 -32.26
CA ALA A 693 -23.95 -9.07 -32.27
C ALA A 693 -23.46 -9.97 -33.43
N ASP A 694 -22.77 -9.38 -34.42
CA ASP A 694 -22.12 -10.10 -35.52
C ASP A 694 -20.72 -10.57 -35.08
N PRO A 695 -20.42 -11.88 -35.06
CA PRO A 695 -19.22 -12.41 -34.41
C PRO A 695 -17.91 -12.00 -35.10
N GLU A 696 -17.93 -11.71 -36.41
CA GLU A 696 -16.77 -11.14 -37.09
C GLU A 696 -16.49 -9.70 -36.66
N LYS A 697 -17.51 -8.83 -36.67
CA LYS A 697 -17.37 -7.45 -36.17
C LYS A 697 -17.04 -7.44 -34.68
N ARG A 698 -17.56 -8.38 -33.88
CA ARG A 698 -17.23 -8.57 -32.47
C ARG A 698 -15.75 -8.91 -32.30
N ALA A 699 -15.24 -9.92 -33.01
CA ALA A 699 -13.82 -10.27 -32.99
C ALA A 699 -12.92 -9.08 -33.44
N ARG A 700 -13.33 -8.33 -34.47
CA ARG A 700 -12.62 -7.12 -34.93
C ARG A 700 -12.70 -5.93 -33.97
N ALA A 701 -13.70 -5.90 -33.07
CA ALA A 701 -13.79 -4.92 -31.99
C ALA A 701 -12.91 -5.32 -30.80
N LEU A 702 -13.03 -6.56 -30.33
CA LEU A 702 -12.21 -7.10 -29.24
C LEU A 702 -10.70 -7.06 -29.56
N ALA A 703 -10.32 -7.30 -30.82
CA ALA A 703 -8.93 -7.21 -31.29
C ALA A 703 -8.33 -5.78 -31.29
N LYS A 704 -9.11 -4.74 -30.94
CA LYS A 704 -8.60 -3.38 -30.71
C LYS A 704 -8.30 -3.09 -29.23
N VAL A 705 -8.73 -3.97 -28.33
CA VAL A 705 -8.67 -3.76 -26.87
C VAL A 705 -7.33 -4.29 -26.36
N PRO A 706 -6.36 -3.45 -25.94
CA PRO A 706 -5.00 -3.92 -25.65
C PRO A 706 -4.90 -4.90 -24.47
N ALA A 707 -5.92 -4.94 -23.62
CA ALA A 707 -6.02 -5.86 -22.49
C ALA A 707 -6.50 -7.27 -22.87
N LEU A 708 -7.03 -7.50 -24.08
CA LEU A 708 -7.65 -8.76 -24.48
C LEU A 708 -6.80 -9.56 -25.48
N CYS A 709 -6.46 -10.80 -25.12
CA CYS A 709 -5.76 -11.73 -25.99
C CYS A 709 -6.72 -12.81 -26.49
N ARG A 710 -6.73 -13.08 -27.81
CA ARG A 710 -7.42 -14.25 -28.33
C ARG A 710 -6.53 -15.48 -28.13
N ARG A 711 -7.04 -16.48 -27.42
CA ARG A 711 -6.39 -17.78 -27.26
C ARG A 711 -6.42 -18.54 -28.60
N GLY A 712 -5.24 -18.99 -29.04
CA GLY A 712 -5.03 -19.74 -30.28
C GLY A 712 -5.38 -21.21 -30.18
#